data_AF-A0A956ASU7-F1
#
_entry.id   AF-A0A956ASU7-F1
#
_cell.length_a   1.000
_cell.length_b   1.000
_cell.length_c   1.000
_cell.angle_alpha   90.00
_cell.angle_beta   90.00
_cell.angle_gamma   90.00
#
_symmetry.space_group_name_H-M   'P 1'
#
loop_
_entity.id
_entity.type
_entity.pdbx_description
1 polymer ?
#
loop_
_entity_poly.entity_id
_entity_poly.type
_entity_poly.pdbx_seq_one_letter_code
_entity_poly.pdbx_strand_id
1 'polypeptide(L)'
;MSGIARRGPRVIRGRVQQVLRRLCQLGVLAFIVWSALTVFWRNYKVAHNHPRLVGLMEGDVWATLYSANEWLLGLTGDSYRASLDTLGLPWAASLFGIGTADPILVLSHLLRTQEATPGLLLALLVPLGLAAGFGKVFCSHLCPMRLAFEFGQWVRGGLLYLGIPVFYLRAPARLGGYVLLGGLIAAAFAGSAIWLFVLPYAGLAAGIFLAITGGAATALLVSAFLLWSVDVLLAPGQFCHAVCPTGWLLEQVGRLKRWRLRKAETPACPTGCVACIRACPYRLSPKDLTHLPACDNCGRCVPACPDGKLARRFALLPLLLIACLPAPAEAHHNKGLPHYGYFENYPQVPTEENVMVDGRWEFGATLFNFQGLDRRTADTPNDVKIYTYVYDLKAEKHYDGPLTFEVRLGGDVITRFERAAPDEEKIYVSRETLPEGGDYELWVFVPTEQGPKPMAVAFSIELADEINWTLITLLAAPVVLLFGLALLGRTKRGRARVAKMRAAAEKAAPALLLALFAAPTRALAQPRLGADCTNPDSLAAELFDAQGRATMIMDGMPPLMFVAGMVAIIVLSFVVIERFGARPVPTWRRNLIKNRKLYVFLRGRWFPAVPQLLMVVALGALVYVGLAGSRVRNVTPVAVWTIWWAGLIVVVAAVGPLFCTVCPWDGLANLMSRLRAFVRVEPISLGLRVPERFRTVYPAIALFALLSWAELGLDTTIDPRQTAYLGLGMAALALCGAFLFDAKAFCTHACPVGRISGLYSNFSPFELRPRNPRACTSCVTEDCLHGNERGYPCPTGISLKTVTDSTQCTLCTECIKSCPRYNVAFNLRPFGADLHKLDKAPLDHAWLAVVLLALTLFHGLSMTTAWENPVPGQQSLLKWMTVTLGTPHVFNFTVAMIA
;
A
#
# COMPACT_ATOMS: atom_id res chain seq x y z
N MET A 1 -15.67 -46.20 32.26
CA MET A 1 -14.70 -46.53 31.20
C MET A 1 -15.46 -47.12 30.01
N SER A 2 -15.48 -46.45 28.85
CA SER A 2 -15.66 -47.02 27.49
C SER A 2 -15.97 -45.89 26.51
N GLY A 3 -15.37 -45.91 25.32
CA GLY A 3 -15.62 -44.92 24.27
C GLY A 3 -14.41 -44.11 23.82
N ILE A 4 -13.18 -44.65 23.90
CA ILE A 4 -12.12 -44.24 22.96
C ILE A 4 -12.61 -44.67 21.58
N ALA A 5 -13.33 -43.77 20.91
CA ALA A 5 -13.78 -43.95 19.54
C ALA A 5 -12.57 -44.30 18.68
N ARG A 6 -12.47 -45.57 18.24
CA ARG A 6 -11.51 -46.00 17.23
C ARG A 6 -11.65 -45.04 16.05
N ARG A 7 -10.67 -44.16 15.85
CA ARG A 7 -10.69 -43.18 14.76
C ARG A 7 -10.63 -43.97 13.46
N GLY A 8 -11.76 -44.11 12.76
CA GLY A 8 -11.83 -44.88 11.52
C GLY A 8 -10.82 -44.40 10.45
N PRO A 9 -10.45 -45.26 9.49
CA PRO A 9 -9.42 -44.99 8.47
C PRO A 9 -9.68 -43.71 7.65
N ARG A 10 -10.95 -43.31 7.49
CA ARG A 10 -11.34 -42.05 6.80
C ARG A 10 -10.89 -40.78 7.53
N VAL A 11 -10.85 -40.78 8.87
CA VAL A 11 -10.42 -39.64 9.69
C VAL A 11 -8.91 -39.45 9.60
N ILE A 12 -8.15 -40.56 9.60
CA ILE A 12 -6.69 -40.57 9.42
C ILE A 12 -6.33 -40.06 8.02
N ARG A 13 -6.97 -40.61 6.97
CA ARG A 13 -6.81 -40.15 5.58
C ARG A 13 -7.15 -38.66 5.42
N GLY A 14 -8.17 -38.17 6.11
CA GLY A 14 -8.54 -36.75 6.11
C GLY A 14 -7.50 -35.83 6.75
N ARG A 15 -6.78 -36.28 7.80
CA ARG A 15 -5.68 -35.51 8.41
C ARG A 15 -4.45 -35.46 7.52
N VAL A 16 -4.05 -36.59 6.93
CA VAL A 16 -2.94 -36.65 5.96
C VAL A 16 -3.20 -35.70 4.79
N GLN A 17 -4.44 -35.68 4.27
CA GLN A 17 -4.83 -34.74 3.22
C GLN A 17 -4.72 -33.27 3.64
N GLN A 18 -4.97 -32.92 4.91
CA GLN A 18 -4.75 -31.55 5.39
C GLN A 18 -3.26 -31.22 5.48
N VAL A 19 -2.40 -32.17 5.87
CA VAL A 19 -0.95 -31.98 5.89
C VAL A 19 -0.43 -31.76 4.47
N LEU A 20 -0.80 -32.62 3.52
CA LEU A 20 -0.42 -32.46 2.10
C LEU A 20 -0.88 -31.12 1.52
N ARG A 21 -2.11 -30.70 1.84
CA ARG A 21 -2.60 -29.37 1.46
C ARG A 21 -1.74 -28.25 2.03
N ARG A 22 -1.27 -28.36 3.28
CA ARG A 22 -0.40 -27.35 3.90
C ARG A 22 0.98 -27.32 3.25
N LEU A 23 1.56 -28.48 3.00
CA LEU A 23 2.84 -28.59 2.29
C LEU A 23 2.74 -27.96 0.90
N CYS A 24 1.63 -28.15 0.19
CA CYS A 24 1.38 -27.49 -1.09
C CYS A 24 1.35 -25.95 -0.97
N GLN A 25 0.61 -25.41 0.00
CA GLN A 25 0.54 -23.95 0.21
C GLN A 25 1.90 -23.35 0.60
N LEU A 26 2.67 -24.05 1.42
CA LEU A 26 4.01 -23.63 1.81
C LEU A 26 4.99 -23.75 0.64
N GLY A 27 4.86 -24.79 -0.18
CA GLY A 27 5.64 -24.96 -1.41
C GLY A 27 5.40 -23.83 -2.41
N VAL A 28 4.14 -23.40 -2.61
CA VAL A 28 3.87 -22.24 -3.48
C VAL A 28 4.48 -20.96 -2.92
N LEU A 29 4.43 -20.72 -1.61
CA LEU A 29 5.07 -19.56 -1.01
C LEU A 29 6.60 -19.62 -1.16
N ALA A 30 7.20 -20.80 -0.95
CA ALA A 30 8.61 -21.03 -1.16
C ALA A 30 9.01 -20.80 -2.64
N PHE A 31 8.18 -21.24 -3.58
CA PHE A 31 8.39 -20.99 -5.01
C PHE A 31 8.36 -19.48 -5.34
N ILE A 32 7.42 -18.71 -4.79
CA ILE A 32 7.36 -17.24 -4.98
C ILE A 32 8.65 -16.57 -4.50
N VAL A 33 9.15 -16.99 -3.33
CA VAL A 33 10.40 -16.44 -2.77
C VAL A 33 11.59 -16.89 -3.61
N TRP A 34 11.64 -18.17 -3.97
CA TRP A 34 12.70 -18.75 -4.80
C TRP A 34 12.77 -18.09 -6.18
N SER A 35 11.65 -17.88 -6.87
CA SER A 35 11.65 -17.23 -8.19
C SER A 35 12.15 -15.78 -8.14
N ALA A 36 11.86 -15.05 -7.05
CA ALA A 36 12.45 -13.74 -6.82
C ALA A 36 13.97 -13.82 -6.57
N LEU A 37 14.43 -14.80 -5.79
CA LEU A 37 15.86 -15.02 -5.56
C LEU A 37 16.63 -15.46 -6.81
N THR A 38 15.96 -16.18 -7.72
CA THR A 38 16.55 -16.59 -9.01
C THR A 38 16.93 -15.40 -9.89
N VAL A 39 16.33 -14.21 -9.67
CA VAL A 39 16.77 -12.98 -10.35
C VAL A 39 18.20 -12.63 -9.96
N PHE A 40 18.54 -12.67 -8.67
CA PHE A 40 19.91 -12.43 -8.20
C PHE A 40 20.88 -13.48 -8.74
N TRP A 41 20.48 -14.76 -8.70
CA TRP A 41 21.28 -15.82 -9.31
C TRP A 41 21.51 -15.57 -10.80
N ARG A 42 20.50 -15.14 -11.57
CA ARG A 42 20.65 -14.87 -13.01
C ARG A 42 21.61 -13.72 -13.26
N ASN A 43 21.52 -12.66 -12.45
CA ASN A 43 22.47 -11.56 -12.51
C ASN A 43 23.90 -12.06 -12.27
N TYR A 44 24.12 -12.89 -11.25
CA TYR A 44 25.43 -13.51 -10.99
C TYR A 44 25.85 -14.54 -12.03
N LYS A 45 24.91 -15.26 -12.64
CA LYS A 45 25.16 -16.26 -13.69
C LYS A 45 25.67 -15.58 -14.94
N VAL A 46 25.05 -14.46 -15.32
CA VAL A 46 25.46 -13.62 -16.44
C VAL A 46 26.78 -12.91 -16.12
N ALA A 47 26.93 -12.37 -14.91
CA ALA A 47 28.09 -11.55 -14.56
C ALA A 47 29.36 -12.35 -14.25
N HIS A 48 29.27 -13.50 -13.57
CA HIS A 48 30.44 -14.24 -13.08
C HIS A 48 30.46 -15.71 -13.50
N ASN A 49 29.28 -16.31 -13.69
CA ASN A 49 29.10 -17.72 -14.09
C ASN A 49 29.90 -18.74 -13.23
N HIS A 50 30.29 -18.38 -11.99
CA HIS A 50 31.12 -19.24 -11.14
C HIS A 50 30.87 -18.97 -9.64
N PRO A 51 30.56 -19.99 -8.82
CA PRO A 51 30.20 -19.80 -7.41
C PRO A 51 31.31 -19.21 -6.55
N ARG A 52 32.58 -19.52 -6.84
CA ARG A 52 33.73 -18.94 -6.13
C ARG A 52 33.80 -17.42 -6.27
N LEU A 53 33.45 -16.88 -7.44
CA LEU A 53 33.48 -15.43 -7.69
C LEU A 53 32.34 -14.74 -6.93
N VAL A 54 31.14 -15.34 -6.92
CA VAL A 54 30.02 -14.87 -6.10
C VAL A 54 30.38 -14.88 -4.61
N GLY A 55 31.08 -15.92 -4.15
CA GLY A 55 31.55 -16.02 -2.76
C GLY A 55 32.56 -14.95 -2.35
N LEU A 56 33.42 -14.52 -3.27
CA LEU A 56 34.38 -13.45 -3.01
C LEU A 56 33.71 -12.08 -2.88
N MET A 57 32.60 -11.85 -3.56
CA MET A 57 31.90 -10.56 -3.52
C MET A 57 30.88 -10.46 -2.37
N GLU A 58 30.06 -11.50 -2.22
CA GLU A 58 28.87 -11.49 -1.35
C GLU A 58 29.02 -12.43 -0.14
N GLY A 59 30.10 -13.20 -0.09
CA GLY A 59 30.41 -14.16 0.97
C GLY A 59 29.94 -15.59 0.70
N ASP A 60 30.40 -16.51 1.54
CA ASP A 60 30.24 -17.97 1.37
C ASP A 60 28.77 -18.43 1.32
N VAL A 61 27.88 -17.73 2.02
CA VAL A 61 26.44 -18.03 2.02
C VAL A 61 25.87 -17.87 0.61
N TRP A 62 26.21 -16.77 -0.07
CA TRP A 62 25.74 -16.52 -1.43
C TRP A 62 26.39 -17.45 -2.45
N ALA A 63 27.66 -17.83 -2.28
CA ALA A 63 28.29 -18.88 -3.09
C ALA A 63 27.54 -20.22 -2.99
N THR A 64 27.12 -20.57 -1.77
CA THR A 64 26.38 -21.81 -1.49
C THR A 64 24.99 -21.74 -2.11
N LEU A 65 24.27 -20.62 -1.94
CA LEU A 65 22.95 -20.40 -2.54
C LEU A 65 23.02 -20.43 -4.07
N TYR A 66 24.04 -19.79 -4.65
CA TYR A 66 24.27 -19.80 -6.09
C TYR A 66 24.48 -21.22 -6.60
N SER A 67 25.35 -22.01 -5.96
CA SER A 67 25.63 -23.40 -6.33
C SER A 67 24.40 -24.29 -6.21
N ALA A 68 23.63 -24.13 -5.13
CA ALA A 68 22.39 -24.87 -4.91
C ALA A 68 21.34 -24.54 -5.98
N ASN A 69 21.22 -23.28 -6.38
CA ASN A 69 20.28 -22.86 -7.40
C ASN A 69 20.69 -23.32 -8.81
N GLU A 70 21.99 -23.22 -9.13
CA GLU A 70 22.57 -23.78 -10.35
C GLU A 70 22.28 -25.27 -10.46
N TRP A 71 22.52 -26.04 -9.40
CA TRP A 71 22.23 -27.47 -9.36
C TRP A 71 20.74 -27.76 -9.57
N LEU A 72 19.86 -27.00 -8.90
CA LEU A 72 18.42 -27.19 -8.98
C LEU A 72 17.88 -26.90 -10.39
N LEU A 73 18.31 -25.80 -11.01
CA LEU A 73 17.90 -25.42 -12.38
C LEU A 73 18.49 -26.39 -13.41
N GLY A 74 19.73 -26.86 -13.18
CA GLY A 74 20.41 -27.86 -14.01
C GLY A 74 19.70 -29.21 -14.06
N LEU A 75 18.81 -29.54 -13.11
CA LEU A 75 17.97 -30.75 -13.18
C LEU A 75 17.06 -30.78 -14.42
N THR A 76 16.85 -29.63 -15.08
CA THR A 76 15.89 -29.48 -16.18
C THR A 76 16.50 -29.09 -17.52
N GLY A 77 17.83 -29.11 -17.60
CA GLY A 77 18.59 -28.76 -18.80
C GLY A 77 19.52 -27.57 -18.54
N ASP A 78 19.55 -26.63 -19.47
CA ASP A 78 20.36 -25.41 -19.33
C ASP A 78 19.79 -24.54 -18.20
N SER A 79 20.59 -24.33 -17.14
CA SER A 79 20.18 -23.58 -15.95
C SER A 79 19.70 -22.17 -16.27
N TYR A 80 20.32 -21.50 -17.26
CA TYR A 80 19.97 -20.15 -17.64
C TYR A 80 18.61 -20.11 -18.35
N ARG A 81 18.36 -21.01 -19.31
CA ARG A 81 17.05 -21.13 -19.97
C ARG A 81 15.95 -21.53 -18.98
N ALA A 82 16.21 -22.48 -18.08
CA ALA A 82 15.27 -22.86 -17.02
C ALA A 82 14.94 -21.68 -16.08
N SER A 83 15.88 -20.77 -15.85
CA SER A 83 15.65 -19.54 -15.09
C SER A 83 14.74 -18.54 -15.81
N LEU A 84 14.73 -18.54 -17.15
CA LEU A 84 13.84 -17.70 -17.96
C LEU A 84 12.40 -18.25 -17.95
N ASP A 85 12.25 -19.57 -17.94
CA ASP A 85 10.93 -20.22 -17.85
C ASP A 85 10.25 -20.03 -16.47
N THR A 86 11.03 -19.59 -15.48
CA THR A 86 10.61 -19.31 -14.10
C THR A 86 10.56 -17.82 -13.76
N LEU A 87 10.53 -16.94 -14.78
CA LEU A 87 10.49 -15.46 -14.67
C LEU A 87 9.23 -14.88 -13.99
N GLY A 88 8.31 -15.72 -13.51
CA GLY A 88 6.99 -15.29 -13.11
C GLY A 88 6.57 -15.72 -11.71
N LEU A 89 5.53 -15.03 -11.26
CA LEU A 89 4.66 -15.47 -10.18
C LEU A 89 4.08 -16.87 -10.53
N PRO A 90 3.66 -17.72 -9.57
CA PRO A 90 3.16 -19.09 -9.82
C PRO A 90 1.97 -19.24 -10.79
N TRP A 91 1.45 -18.13 -11.31
CA TRP A 91 0.32 -17.99 -12.21
C TRP A 91 0.70 -17.25 -13.50
N ALA A 92 1.99 -17.18 -13.80
CA ALA A 92 2.58 -16.75 -15.06
C ALA A 92 3.85 -17.61 -15.28
N ALA A 93 3.67 -18.93 -15.29
CA ALA A 93 4.75 -19.91 -15.37
C ALA A 93 4.45 -20.96 -16.46
N SER A 94 5.50 -21.46 -17.10
CA SER A 94 5.41 -22.58 -18.05
C SER A 94 5.43 -23.90 -17.29
N LEU A 95 4.42 -24.76 -17.50
CA LEU A 95 4.35 -26.11 -16.96
C LEU A 95 4.37 -27.09 -18.14
N PHE A 96 5.40 -27.93 -18.26
CA PHE A 96 5.54 -28.89 -19.37
C PHE A 96 5.49 -28.26 -20.78
N GLY A 97 6.03 -27.04 -20.93
CA GLY A 97 5.96 -26.30 -22.19
C GLY A 97 4.62 -25.64 -22.46
N ILE A 98 3.68 -25.70 -21.51
CA ILE A 98 2.40 -25.01 -21.59
C ILE A 98 2.41 -23.84 -20.61
N GLY A 99 2.41 -22.61 -21.13
CA GLY A 99 2.23 -21.41 -20.33
C GLY A 99 0.93 -21.50 -19.53
N THR A 100 0.96 -21.13 -18.26
CA THR A 100 -0.25 -20.97 -17.44
C THR A 100 -0.33 -19.54 -16.97
N ALA A 101 -1.50 -18.92 -17.16
CA ALA A 101 -1.72 -17.52 -16.85
C ALA A 101 -3.00 -17.34 -16.03
N ASP A 102 -3.07 -16.27 -15.23
CA ASP A 102 -4.30 -15.94 -14.53
C ASP A 102 -5.44 -15.64 -15.53
N PRO A 103 -6.60 -16.32 -15.43
CA PRO A 103 -7.70 -16.13 -16.39
C PRO A 103 -8.19 -14.70 -16.51
N ILE A 104 -8.14 -13.91 -15.43
CA ILE A 104 -8.60 -12.53 -15.43
C ILE A 104 -7.56 -11.64 -16.10
N LEU A 105 -6.27 -11.83 -15.81
CA LEU A 105 -5.20 -11.08 -16.47
C LEU A 105 -5.21 -11.31 -17.98
N VAL A 106 -5.33 -12.57 -18.41
CA VAL A 106 -5.48 -12.92 -19.83
C VAL A 106 -6.70 -12.25 -20.45
N LEU A 107 -7.86 -12.31 -19.79
CA LEU A 107 -9.08 -11.68 -20.29
C LEU A 107 -8.94 -10.16 -20.42
N SER A 108 -8.29 -9.49 -19.45
CA SER A 108 -8.02 -8.05 -19.55
C SER A 108 -7.01 -7.71 -20.66
N HIS A 109 -6.01 -8.57 -20.90
CA HIS A 109 -5.08 -8.40 -22.00
C HIS A 109 -5.80 -8.54 -23.35
N LEU A 110 -6.55 -9.62 -23.56
CA LEU A 110 -7.37 -9.84 -24.76
C LEU A 110 -8.35 -8.69 -25.02
N LEU A 111 -8.98 -8.15 -23.97
CA LEU A 111 -9.91 -7.02 -24.10
C LEU A 111 -9.20 -5.75 -24.58
N ARG A 112 -7.93 -5.55 -24.20
CA ARG A 112 -7.14 -4.36 -24.52
C ARG A 112 -6.46 -4.48 -25.89
N THR A 113 -5.79 -5.59 -26.17
CA THR A 113 -5.00 -5.77 -27.40
C THR A 113 -5.84 -6.30 -28.56
N GLN A 114 -6.95 -6.99 -28.28
CA GLN A 114 -7.74 -7.73 -29.26
C GLN A 114 -6.94 -8.85 -29.99
N GLU A 115 -5.76 -9.19 -29.49
CA GLU A 115 -4.88 -10.19 -30.08
C GLU A 115 -4.99 -11.53 -29.34
N ALA A 116 -5.55 -12.54 -30.01
CA ALA A 116 -5.70 -13.88 -29.45
C ALA A 116 -4.64 -14.83 -30.03
N THR A 117 -3.48 -14.92 -29.38
CA THR A 117 -2.45 -15.90 -29.76
C THR A 117 -2.81 -17.30 -29.24
N PRO A 118 -2.45 -18.39 -29.97
CA PRO A 118 -2.70 -19.76 -29.51
C PRO A 118 -2.11 -20.07 -28.13
N GLY A 119 -0.92 -19.55 -27.84
CA GLY A 119 -0.26 -19.70 -26.54
C GLY A 119 -1.06 -19.05 -25.40
N LEU A 120 -1.60 -17.84 -25.62
CA LEU A 120 -2.41 -17.14 -24.63
C LEU A 120 -3.76 -17.84 -24.38
N LEU A 121 -4.40 -18.36 -25.44
CA LEU A 121 -5.62 -19.16 -25.32
C LEU A 121 -5.38 -20.46 -24.56
N LEU A 122 -4.27 -21.16 -24.85
CA LEU A 122 -3.90 -22.37 -24.13
C LEU A 122 -3.63 -22.08 -22.64
N ALA A 123 -2.95 -20.96 -22.35
CA ALA A 123 -2.67 -20.53 -20.99
C ALA A 123 -3.92 -20.17 -20.18
N LEU A 124 -4.98 -19.70 -20.84
CA LEU A 124 -6.30 -19.50 -20.25
C LEU A 124 -7.03 -20.84 -20.01
N LEU A 125 -6.93 -21.78 -20.94
CA LEU A 125 -7.68 -23.04 -20.88
C LEU A 125 -7.20 -23.98 -19.76
N VAL A 126 -5.90 -24.00 -19.43
CA VAL A 126 -5.36 -24.86 -18.37
C VAL A 126 -6.01 -24.61 -16.98
N PRO A 127 -5.98 -23.40 -16.40
CA PRO A 127 -6.59 -23.14 -15.09
C PRO A 127 -8.11 -23.28 -15.11
N LEU A 128 -8.78 -22.95 -16.23
CA LEU A 128 -10.22 -23.16 -16.39
C LEU A 128 -10.58 -24.65 -16.49
N GLY A 129 -9.76 -25.46 -17.17
CA GLY A 129 -9.93 -26.92 -17.25
C GLY A 129 -9.75 -27.59 -15.90
N LEU A 130 -8.73 -27.17 -15.13
CA LEU A 130 -8.55 -27.60 -13.74
C LEU A 130 -9.75 -27.21 -12.86
N ALA A 131 -10.30 -26.01 -13.07
CA ALA A 131 -11.52 -25.57 -12.38
C ALA A 131 -12.75 -26.40 -12.80
N ALA A 132 -12.90 -26.72 -14.08
CA ALA A 132 -13.99 -27.54 -14.61
C ALA A 132 -13.96 -28.95 -14.02
N GLY A 133 -12.78 -29.57 -13.89
CA GLY A 133 -12.63 -30.90 -13.30
C GLY A 133 -12.80 -30.91 -11.78
N PHE A 134 -12.07 -30.04 -11.07
CA PHE A 134 -11.89 -30.12 -9.63
C PHE A 134 -12.63 -29.03 -8.84
N GLY A 135 -13.29 -28.08 -9.51
CA GLY A 135 -13.83 -26.86 -8.89
C GLY A 135 -12.73 -25.87 -8.53
N LYS A 136 -13.02 -24.93 -7.64
CA LYS A 136 -12.06 -23.89 -7.18
C LYS A 136 -10.98 -24.42 -6.21
N VAL A 137 -10.34 -25.55 -6.53
CA VAL A 137 -9.25 -26.16 -5.75
C VAL A 137 -8.04 -25.24 -5.63
N PHE A 138 -7.78 -24.43 -6.66
CA PHE A 138 -6.77 -23.38 -6.64
C PHE A 138 -6.87 -22.51 -5.38
N CYS A 139 -8.07 -22.01 -5.07
CA CYS A 139 -8.34 -21.15 -3.92
C CYS A 139 -7.98 -21.79 -2.58
N SER A 140 -7.90 -23.12 -2.49
CA SER A 140 -7.60 -23.82 -1.24
C SER A 140 -6.21 -24.45 -1.16
N HIS A 141 -5.58 -24.81 -2.27
CA HIS A 141 -4.29 -25.53 -2.29
C HIS A 141 -3.13 -24.68 -2.83
N LEU A 142 -3.39 -23.80 -3.80
CA LEU A 142 -2.33 -23.03 -4.47
C LEU A 142 -2.32 -21.54 -4.08
N CYS A 143 -3.47 -20.95 -3.80
CA CYS A 143 -3.56 -19.52 -3.48
C CYS A 143 -2.79 -19.17 -2.17
N PRO A 144 -1.73 -18.34 -2.22
CA PRO A 144 -0.95 -17.95 -1.04
C PRO A 144 -1.79 -17.10 -0.06
N MET A 145 -2.69 -16.27 -0.59
CA MET A 145 -3.58 -15.47 0.24
C MET A 145 -4.53 -16.34 1.09
N ARG A 146 -4.87 -17.56 0.64
CA ARG A 146 -5.64 -18.49 1.47
C ARG A 146 -4.87 -18.94 2.71
N LEU A 147 -3.56 -19.16 2.58
CA LEU A 147 -2.70 -19.46 3.73
C LEU A 147 -2.71 -18.27 4.70
N ALA A 148 -2.53 -17.05 4.18
CA ALA A 148 -2.56 -15.81 4.97
C ALA A 148 -3.90 -15.63 5.72
N PHE A 149 -5.05 -15.77 5.06
CA PHE A 149 -6.36 -15.67 5.72
C PHE A 149 -6.55 -16.73 6.80
N GLU A 150 -6.07 -17.96 6.58
CA GLU A 150 -6.16 -19.02 7.59
C GLU A 150 -5.26 -18.76 8.80
N PHE A 151 -4.08 -18.16 8.59
CA PHE A 151 -3.25 -17.61 9.67
C PHE A 151 -3.98 -16.48 10.41
N GLY A 152 -4.62 -15.57 9.66
CA GLY A 152 -5.45 -14.50 10.21
C GLY A 152 -6.61 -14.99 11.08
N GLN A 153 -7.21 -16.14 10.77
CA GLN A 153 -8.23 -16.75 11.64
C GLN A 153 -7.64 -17.21 12.99
N TRP A 154 -6.36 -17.58 13.05
CA TRP A 154 -5.68 -17.87 14.32
C TRP A 154 -5.41 -16.59 15.09
N VAL A 155 -4.89 -15.55 14.44
CA VAL A 155 -4.70 -14.20 15.03
C VAL A 155 -6.01 -13.68 15.63
N ARG A 156 -7.11 -13.76 14.88
CA ARG A 156 -8.46 -13.41 15.35
C ARG A 156 -8.86 -14.18 16.61
N GLY A 157 -8.48 -15.46 16.70
CA GLY A 157 -8.67 -16.27 17.90
C GLY A 157 -7.88 -15.74 19.10
N GLY A 158 -6.65 -15.26 18.86
CA GLY A 158 -5.82 -14.58 19.86
C GLY A 158 -6.43 -13.28 20.35
N LEU A 159 -6.90 -12.42 19.43
CA LEU A 159 -7.60 -11.18 19.77
C LEU A 159 -8.82 -11.46 20.67
N LEU A 160 -9.61 -12.48 20.33
CA LEU A 160 -10.75 -12.93 21.15
C LEU A 160 -10.35 -13.57 22.49
N TYR A 161 -9.19 -14.21 22.54
CA TYR A 161 -8.60 -14.70 23.78
C TYR A 161 -8.27 -13.51 24.72
N LEU A 162 -7.68 -12.44 24.18
CA LEU A 162 -7.40 -11.19 24.89
C LEU A 162 -8.65 -10.34 25.19
N GLY A 163 -9.82 -10.74 24.71
CA GLY A 163 -11.09 -10.06 24.98
C GLY A 163 -11.40 -8.89 24.05
N ILE A 164 -10.62 -8.70 22.97
CA ILE A 164 -10.83 -7.67 21.96
C ILE A 164 -12.05 -8.05 21.10
N PRO A 165 -13.07 -7.18 20.97
CA PRO A 165 -14.24 -7.45 20.15
C PRO A 165 -13.86 -7.39 18.66
N VAL A 166 -14.34 -8.36 17.89
CA VAL A 166 -14.14 -8.44 16.43
C VAL A 166 -15.49 -8.64 15.73
N PHE A 167 -15.68 -8.02 14.56
CA PHE A 167 -16.97 -7.97 13.86
C PHE A 167 -17.17 -9.17 12.92
N TYR A 168 -18.42 -9.53 12.67
CA TYR A 168 -18.80 -10.63 11.78
C TYR A 168 -19.79 -10.11 10.74
N LEU A 169 -19.28 -9.35 9.77
CA LEU A 169 -20.04 -8.93 8.61
C LEU A 169 -20.15 -10.09 7.62
N ARG A 170 -21.35 -10.31 7.09
CA ARG A 170 -21.63 -11.30 6.05
C ARG A 170 -22.12 -10.57 4.81
N ALA A 171 -21.45 -10.78 3.69
CA ALA A 171 -21.92 -10.24 2.42
C ALA A 171 -23.14 -11.06 1.97
N PRO A 172 -24.30 -10.43 1.68
CA PRO A 172 -25.52 -11.15 1.29
C PRO A 172 -25.52 -11.58 -0.18
N ALA A 173 -24.63 -11.02 -1.02
CA ALA A 173 -24.56 -11.29 -2.45
C ALA A 173 -23.17 -11.77 -2.90
N ARG A 174 -23.13 -12.53 -4.02
CA ARG A 174 -21.89 -12.92 -4.72
C ARG A 174 -21.37 -11.74 -5.54
N LEU A 175 -20.80 -10.75 -4.85
CA LEU A 175 -20.27 -9.52 -5.43
C LEU A 175 -19.12 -9.74 -6.44
N GLY A 176 -18.44 -10.89 -6.39
CA GLY A 176 -17.29 -11.16 -7.26
C GLY A 176 -17.54 -11.04 -8.76
N GLY A 177 -18.77 -11.28 -9.22
CA GLY A 177 -19.14 -11.03 -10.62
C GLY A 177 -19.17 -9.54 -10.98
N TYR A 178 -19.66 -8.69 -10.07
CA TYR A 178 -19.64 -7.23 -10.26
C TYR A 178 -18.22 -6.67 -10.16
N VAL A 179 -17.41 -7.20 -9.24
CA VAL A 179 -15.99 -6.84 -9.14
C VAL A 179 -15.23 -7.25 -10.41
N LEU A 180 -15.53 -8.42 -10.99
CA LEU A 180 -14.95 -8.84 -12.26
C LEU A 180 -15.31 -7.87 -13.39
N LEU A 181 -16.60 -7.55 -13.53
CA LEU A 181 -17.06 -6.63 -14.57
C LEU A 181 -16.45 -5.23 -14.41
N GLY A 182 -16.53 -4.64 -13.21
CA GLY A 182 -15.96 -3.32 -12.94
C GLY A 182 -14.44 -3.30 -13.10
N GLY A 183 -13.74 -4.36 -12.68
CA GLY A 183 -12.31 -4.48 -12.84
C GLY A 183 -11.87 -4.67 -14.31
N LEU A 184 -12.65 -5.37 -15.14
CA LEU A 184 -12.37 -5.47 -16.58
C LEU A 184 -12.56 -4.13 -17.28
N ILE A 185 -13.62 -3.39 -16.92
CA ILE A 185 -13.84 -2.03 -17.41
C ILE A 185 -12.65 -1.16 -17.03
N ALA A 186 -12.28 -1.15 -15.75
CA ALA A 186 -11.14 -0.36 -15.28
C ALA A 186 -9.81 -0.78 -15.93
N ALA A 187 -9.59 -2.09 -16.13
CA ALA A 187 -8.38 -2.61 -16.77
C ALA A 187 -8.31 -2.26 -18.28
N ALA A 188 -9.45 -2.07 -18.93
CA ALA A 188 -9.49 -1.58 -20.31
C ALA A 188 -8.98 -0.13 -20.41
N PHE A 189 -9.19 0.69 -19.37
CA PHE A 189 -8.76 2.09 -19.33
C PHE A 189 -7.37 2.29 -18.69
N ALA A 190 -7.12 1.68 -17.53
CA ALA A 190 -5.92 1.88 -16.71
C ALA A 190 -4.87 0.76 -16.86
N GLY A 191 -5.13 -0.23 -17.72
CA GLY A 191 -4.27 -1.41 -17.89
C GLY A 191 -4.50 -2.51 -16.84
N SER A 192 -3.87 -3.67 -17.06
CA SER A 192 -4.05 -4.88 -16.24
C SER A 192 -3.48 -4.77 -14.82
N ALA A 193 -2.69 -3.74 -14.52
CA ALA A 193 -2.08 -3.51 -13.21
C ALA A 193 -3.10 -3.33 -12.08
N ILE A 194 -4.32 -2.86 -12.39
CA ILE A 194 -5.37 -2.69 -11.37
C ILE A 194 -5.71 -3.99 -10.64
N TRP A 195 -5.56 -5.13 -11.33
CA TRP A 195 -5.78 -6.44 -10.73
C TRP A 195 -4.81 -6.77 -9.62
N LEU A 196 -3.63 -6.15 -9.56
CA LEU A 196 -2.68 -6.37 -8.46
C LEU A 196 -3.21 -5.84 -7.11
N PHE A 197 -4.05 -4.79 -7.13
CA PHE A 197 -4.69 -4.25 -5.94
C PHE A 197 -6.00 -4.97 -5.57
N VAL A 198 -6.71 -5.51 -6.58
CA VAL A 198 -8.01 -6.20 -6.40
C VAL A 198 -7.83 -7.69 -6.08
N LEU A 199 -6.83 -8.35 -6.67
CA LEU A 199 -6.52 -9.77 -6.49
C LEU A 199 -5.43 -9.90 -5.42
N PRO A 200 -5.76 -10.18 -4.15
CA PRO A 200 -4.79 -10.13 -3.08
C PRO A 200 -3.71 -11.19 -3.19
N TYR A 201 -3.93 -12.30 -3.91
CA TYR A 201 -2.84 -13.25 -4.17
C TYR A 201 -1.85 -12.71 -5.21
N ALA A 202 -2.34 -12.02 -6.23
CA ALA A 202 -1.51 -11.40 -7.25
C ALA A 202 -0.66 -10.30 -6.64
N GLY A 203 -1.29 -9.36 -5.92
CA GLY A 203 -0.61 -8.30 -5.19
C GLY A 203 0.35 -8.82 -4.12
N LEU A 204 -0.03 -9.85 -3.35
CA LEU A 204 0.86 -10.41 -2.33
C LEU A 204 2.16 -10.93 -2.93
N ALA A 205 2.11 -11.72 -4.00
CA ALA A 205 3.35 -12.28 -4.54
C ALA A 205 4.13 -11.30 -5.41
N ALA A 206 3.46 -10.42 -6.17
CA ALA A 206 4.15 -9.32 -6.85
C ALA A 206 4.83 -8.41 -5.82
N GLY A 207 4.17 -8.16 -4.71
CA GLY A 207 4.74 -7.42 -3.58
C GLY A 207 5.91 -8.13 -2.91
N ILE A 208 5.85 -9.46 -2.72
CA ILE A 208 6.99 -10.25 -2.20
C ILE A 208 8.16 -10.20 -3.19
N PHE A 209 7.88 -10.39 -4.48
CA PHE A 209 8.88 -10.34 -5.53
C PHE A 209 9.60 -8.99 -5.53
N LEU A 210 8.85 -7.89 -5.63
CA LEU A 210 9.39 -6.53 -5.60
C LEU A 210 10.09 -6.18 -4.28
N ALA A 211 9.62 -6.70 -3.15
CA ALA A 211 10.29 -6.47 -1.88
C ALA A 211 11.64 -7.19 -1.79
N ILE A 212 11.76 -8.37 -2.40
CA ILE A 212 13.01 -9.13 -2.48
C ILE A 212 13.96 -8.47 -3.49
N THR A 213 13.48 -8.14 -4.70
CA THR A 213 14.33 -7.60 -5.77
C THR A 213 14.66 -6.11 -5.60
N GLY A 214 13.73 -5.33 -5.04
CA GLY A 214 13.84 -3.87 -4.88
C GLY A 214 14.06 -3.41 -3.43
N GLY A 215 14.16 -4.33 -2.45
CA GLY A 215 14.54 -4.01 -1.06
C GLY A 215 13.52 -3.23 -0.24
N ALA A 216 12.31 -2.97 -0.74
CA ALA A 216 11.31 -2.14 -0.06
C ALA A 216 9.90 -2.76 -0.03
N ALA A 217 9.17 -2.50 1.06
CA ALA A 217 7.75 -2.89 1.16
C ALA A 217 6.91 -2.05 0.19
N THR A 218 6.30 -2.68 -0.81
CA THR A 218 5.52 -2.00 -1.84
C THR A 218 4.07 -1.75 -1.45
N ALA A 219 3.40 -0.83 -2.14
CA ALA A 219 1.96 -0.61 -2.03
C ALA A 219 1.12 -1.91 -2.23
N LEU A 220 1.67 -2.89 -2.94
CA LEU A 220 1.04 -4.20 -3.14
C LEU A 220 1.01 -5.06 -1.86
N LEU A 221 2.10 -5.06 -1.07
CA LEU A 221 2.10 -5.74 0.24
C LEU A 221 1.15 -5.06 1.23
N VAL A 222 1.08 -3.74 1.19
CA VAL A 222 0.18 -2.94 2.02
C VAL A 222 -1.28 -3.21 1.67
N SER A 223 -1.63 -3.18 0.38
CA SER A 223 -2.99 -3.50 -0.07
C SER A 223 -3.40 -4.94 0.29
N ALA A 224 -2.50 -5.91 0.10
CA ALA A 224 -2.73 -7.29 0.54
C ALA A 224 -2.93 -7.38 2.07
N PHE A 225 -2.15 -6.64 2.86
CA PHE A 225 -2.28 -6.57 4.31
C PHE A 225 -3.59 -5.90 4.77
N LEU A 226 -4.05 -4.84 4.07
CA LEU A 226 -5.33 -4.19 4.35
C LEU A 226 -6.49 -5.15 4.08
N LEU A 227 -6.49 -5.84 2.93
CA LEU A 227 -7.49 -6.87 2.62
C LEU A 227 -7.47 -8.03 3.63
N TRP A 228 -6.26 -8.45 4.05
CA TRP A 228 -6.08 -9.41 5.13
C TRP A 228 -6.70 -8.92 6.45
N SER A 229 -6.43 -7.67 6.83
CA SER A 229 -6.94 -7.06 8.06
C SER A 229 -8.46 -6.95 8.06
N VAL A 230 -9.08 -6.61 6.92
CA VAL A 230 -10.54 -6.61 6.76
C VAL A 230 -11.11 -8.02 6.97
N ASP A 231 -10.50 -9.08 6.43
CA ASP A 231 -10.95 -10.46 6.67
C ASP A 231 -10.79 -10.84 8.16
N VAL A 232 -9.67 -10.47 8.78
CA VAL A 232 -9.36 -10.79 10.18
C VAL A 232 -10.27 -10.06 11.16
N LEU A 233 -10.57 -8.78 10.95
CA LEU A 233 -11.28 -7.93 11.90
C LEU A 233 -12.79 -7.84 11.61
N LEU A 234 -13.19 -7.78 10.33
CA LEU A 234 -14.54 -7.42 9.91
C LEU A 234 -15.34 -8.58 9.30
N ALA A 235 -14.78 -9.29 8.31
CA ALA A 235 -15.54 -10.18 7.42
C ALA A 235 -14.83 -11.52 7.13
N PRO A 236 -14.67 -12.39 8.14
CA PRO A 236 -13.83 -13.59 8.03
C PRO A 236 -14.32 -14.59 6.99
N GLY A 237 -13.43 -14.92 6.04
CA GLY A 237 -13.67 -15.83 4.93
C GLY A 237 -14.62 -15.28 3.85
N GLN A 238 -15.08 -14.03 3.97
CA GLN A 238 -16.05 -13.45 3.04
C GLN A 238 -15.38 -12.97 1.75
N PHE A 239 -14.13 -12.52 1.79
CA PHE A 239 -13.46 -12.03 0.59
C PHE A 239 -13.37 -13.13 -0.49
N CYS A 240 -12.79 -14.29 -0.15
CA CYS A 240 -12.66 -15.43 -1.07
C CYS A 240 -14.00 -16.04 -1.51
N HIS A 241 -15.07 -15.86 -0.74
CA HIS A 241 -16.38 -16.45 -1.03
C HIS A 241 -17.29 -15.52 -1.83
N ALA A 242 -17.29 -14.22 -1.50
CA ALA A 242 -18.27 -13.26 -1.99
C ALA A 242 -17.68 -12.15 -2.86
N VAL A 243 -16.41 -11.76 -2.69
CA VAL A 243 -15.84 -10.55 -3.33
C VAL A 243 -14.79 -10.89 -4.40
N CYS A 244 -14.01 -11.95 -4.20
CA CYS A 244 -12.92 -12.29 -5.11
C CYS A 244 -13.44 -12.65 -6.52
N PRO A 245 -13.03 -11.91 -7.57
CA PRO A 245 -13.51 -12.14 -8.93
C PRO A 245 -12.98 -13.47 -9.50
N THR A 246 -11.72 -13.83 -9.23
CA THR A 246 -11.17 -15.14 -9.63
C THR A 246 -11.92 -16.28 -8.96
N GLY A 247 -12.22 -16.14 -7.66
CA GLY A 247 -12.99 -17.13 -6.91
C GLY A 247 -14.40 -17.33 -7.48
N TRP A 248 -15.03 -16.25 -7.97
CA TRP A 248 -16.33 -16.30 -8.63
C TRP A 248 -16.26 -16.97 -10.01
N LEU A 249 -15.26 -16.63 -10.83
CA LEU A 249 -15.04 -17.20 -12.16
C LEU A 249 -14.80 -18.72 -12.08
N LEU A 250 -13.85 -19.15 -11.25
CA LEU A 250 -13.55 -20.57 -11.05
C LEU A 250 -14.74 -21.34 -10.45
N GLU A 251 -15.63 -20.65 -9.72
CA GLU A 251 -16.87 -21.23 -9.22
C GLU A 251 -17.91 -21.47 -10.33
N GLN A 252 -18.01 -20.56 -11.31
CA GLN A 252 -18.91 -20.75 -12.45
C GLN A 252 -18.45 -21.94 -13.30
N VAL A 253 -17.17 -21.99 -13.64
CA VAL A 253 -16.58 -23.10 -14.42
C VAL A 253 -16.64 -24.42 -13.62
N GLY A 254 -16.40 -24.35 -12.32
CA GLY A 254 -16.47 -25.48 -11.40
C GLY A 254 -17.86 -26.08 -11.15
N ARG A 255 -18.92 -25.62 -11.85
CA ARG A 255 -20.22 -26.30 -11.85
C ARG A 255 -20.15 -27.67 -12.54
N LEU A 256 -19.21 -27.85 -13.47
CA LEU A 256 -18.99 -29.09 -14.24
C LEU A 256 -18.21 -30.17 -13.46
N LYS A 257 -17.78 -29.89 -12.23
CA LYS A 257 -16.83 -30.73 -11.48
C LYS A 257 -17.35 -32.14 -11.20
N ARG A 258 -16.56 -33.14 -11.59
CA ARG A 258 -16.76 -34.57 -11.27
C ARG A 258 -16.11 -34.96 -9.93
N TRP A 259 -14.97 -34.36 -9.59
CA TRP A 259 -14.24 -34.66 -8.35
C TRP A 259 -14.64 -33.70 -7.23
N ARG A 260 -15.69 -34.09 -6.49
CA ARG A 260 -16.27 -33.30 -5.38
C ARG A 260 -16.23 -34.05 -4.06
N LEU A 261 -16.31 -33.28 -2.97
CA LEU A 261 -16.66 -33.81 -1.65
C LEU A 261 -18.00 -34.55 -1.75
N ARG A 262 -18.02 -35.83 -1.33
CA ARG A 262 -19.24 -36.64 -1.30
C ARG A 262 -19.62 -36.96 0.15
N LYS A 263 -20.93 -36.92 0.41
CA LYS A 263 -21.54 -37.43 1.64
C LYS A 263 -21.93 -38.88 1.39
N ALA A 264 -21.58 -39.79 2.29
CA ALA A 264 -22.08 -41.16 2.28
C ALA A 264 -23.60 -41.17 2.54
N GLU A 265 -24.34 -42.01 1.82
CA GLU A 265 -25.81 -42.03 1.83
C GLU A 265 -26.39 -42.61 3.14
N THR A 266 -25.70 -43.56 3.76
CA THR A 266 -26.16 -44.25 4.98
C THR A 266 -25.03 -44.40 6.01
N PRO A 267 -25.31 -44.31 7.34
CA PRO A 267 -26.55 -43.86 7.99
C PRO A 267 -26.71 -42.32 8.03
N ALA A 268 -27.92 -41.83 8.30
CA ALA A 268 -28.27 -40.40 8.29
C ALA A 268 -27.38 -39.54 9.22
N CYS A 269 -27.10 -38.30 8.82
CA CYS A 269 -26.35 -37.35 9.67
C CYS A 269 -27.20 -36.99 10.90
N PRO A 270 -26.63 -36.97 12.13
CA PRO A 270 -27.41 -36.67 13.33
C PRO A 270 -28.19 -35.35 13.21
N THR A 271 -29.40 -35.35 13.74
CA THR A 271 -30.24 -34.15 13.87
C THR A 271 -29.49 -33.08 14.69
N GLY A 272 -29.47 -31.84 14.20
CA GLY A 272 -28.72 -30.74 14.83
C GLY A 272 -27.19 -30.73 14.65
N CYS A 273 -26.57 -31.70 13.97
CA CYS A 273 -25.12 -31.68 13.75
C CYS A 273 -24.67 -30.54 12.81
N VAL A 274 -23.78 -29.68 13.30
CA VAL A 274 -23.20 -28.53 12.57
C VAL A 274 -21.67 -28.62 12.45
N ALA A 275 -21.06 -29.79 12.70
CA ALA A 275 -19.61 -29.96 12.73
C ALA A 275 -18.92 -29.54 11.42
N CYS A 276 -19.49 -29.95 10.27
CA CYS A 276 -18.97 -29.61 8.95
C CYS A 276 -19.10 -28.12 8.63
N ILE A 277 -20.20 -27.48 9.04
CA ILE A 277 -20.44 -26.04 8.87
C ILE A 277 -19.43 -25.25 9.69
N ARG A 278 -19.16 -25.66 10.93
CA ARG A 278 -18.15 -25.03 11.81
C ARG A 278 -16.73 -25.19 11.30
N ALA A 279 -16.43 -26.30 10.63
CA ALA A 279 -15.12 -26.57 10.03
C ALA A 279 -14.92 -25.86 8.67
N CYS A 280 -16.00 -25.58 7.94
CA CYS A 280 -15.95 -24.92 6.64
C CYS A 280 -15.61 -23.42 6.80
N PRO A 281 -14.56 -22.92 6.12
CA PRO A 281 -14.21 -21.49 6.17
C PRO A 281 -15.30 -20.57 5.61
N TYR A 282 -16.18 -21.08 4.75
CA TYR A 282 -17.28 -20.34 4.12
C TYR A 282 -18.64 -20.64 4.74
N ARG A 283 -18.71 -21.48 5.80
CA ARG A 283 -19.94 -22.00 6.41
C ARG A 283 -20.89 -22.72 5.45
N LEU A 284 -20.32 -23.38 4.45
CA LEU A 284 -21.07 -24.23 3.55
C LEU A 284 -21.42 -25.56 4.22
N SER A 285 -22.60 -26.08 3.92
CA SER A 285 -23.09 -27.34 4.47
C SER A 285 -23.09 -28.45 3.42
N PRO A 286 -22.28 -29.51 3.62
CA PRO A 286 -22.45 -30.76 2.88
C PRO A 286 -23.76 -31.48 3.24
N LYS A 287 -24.30 -31.25 4.44
CA LYS A 287 -25.56 -31.85 4.91
C LYS A 287 -26.74 -31.31 4.11
N ASP A 288 -26.78 -29.98 3.93
CA ASP A 288 -27.89 -29.25 3.31
C ASP A 288 -27.61 -28.95 1.82
N LEU A 289 -26.55 -29.55 1.26
CA LEU A 289 -26.09 -29.35 -0.13
C LEU A 289 -25.77 -27.90 -0.54
N THR A 290 -25.80 -26.94 0.39
CA THR A 290 -25.45 -25.51 0.14
C THR A 290 -24.00 -25.28 -0.26
N HIS A 291 -23.15 -26.30 -0.16
CA HIS A 291 -21.75 -26.25 -0.58
C HIS A 291 -21.51 -26.25 -2.09
N LEU A 292 -22.51 -26.47 -2.93
CA LEU A 292 -22.34 -26.43 -4.38
C LEU A 292 -22.90 -25.12 -4.96
N PRO A 293 -22.24 -24.52 -5.97
CA PRO A 293 -20.90 -24.81 -6.48
C PRO A 293 -19.75 -24.24 -5.61
N ALA A 294 -20.07 -23.50 -4.55
CA ALA A 294 -19.14 -22.66 -3.77
C ALA A 294 -18.05 -23.37 -2.93
N CYS A 295 -18.00 -24.71 -2.90
CA CYS A 295 -16.97 -25.47 -2.20
C CYS A 295 -15.63 -25.38 -2.94
N ASP A 296 -14.57 -24.98 -2.22
CA ASP A 296 -13.17 -24.96 -2.69
C ASP A 296 -12.46 -26.32 -2.57
N ASN A 297 -13.19 -27.37 -2.17
CA ASN A 297 -12.67 -28.71 -1.98
C ASN A 297 -11.47 -28.77 -1.01
N CYS A 298 -11.36 -27.87 -0.03
CA CYS A 298 -10.26 -27.88 0.96
C CYS A 298 -10.24 -29.12 1.88
N GLY A 299 -11.36 -29.84 2.01
CA GLY A 299 -11.45 -31.09 2.77
C GLY A 299 -11.44 -30.96 4.31
N ARG A 300 -11.41 -29.74 4.87
CA ARG A 300 -11.38 -29.52 6.34
C ARG A 300 -12.52 -30.19 7.11
N CYS A 301 -13.67 -30.37 6.48
CA CYS A 301 -14.83 -31.02 7.06
C CYS A 301 -14.67 -32.55 7.18
N VAL A 302 -13.78 -33.19 6.41
CA VAL A 302 -13.56 -34.64 6.44
C VAL A 302 -13.07 -35.12 7.81
N PRO A 303 -11.94 -34.62 8.35
CA PRO A 303 -11.48 -35.02 9.69
C PRO A 303 -12.32 -34.42 10.83
N ALA A 304 -13.20 -33.45 10.55
CA ALA A 304 -14.10 -32.85 11.52
C ALA A 304 -15.44 -33.61 11.65
N CYS A 305 -15.75 -34.49 10.72
CA CYS A 305 -16.96 -35.30 10.75
C CYS A 305 -16.80 -36.42 11.79
N PRO A 306 -17.57 -36.42 12.89
CA PRO A 306 -17.42 -37.43 13.96
C PRO A 306 -17.71 -38.84 13.46
N ASP A 307 -18.65 -38.98 12.52
CA ASP A 307 -19.08 -40.26 11.96
C ASP A 307 -18.28 -40.69 10.72
N GLY A 308 -17.29 -39.90 10.26
CA GLY A 308 -16.50 -40.24 9.07
C GLY A 308 -17.32 -40.37 7.76
N LYS A 309 -18.49 -39.70 7.68
CA LYS A 309 -19.45 -39.78 6.55
C LYS A 309 -19.04 -38.99 5.31
N LEU A 310 -17.98 -38.18 5.42
CA LEU A 310 -17.47 -37.41 4.29
C LEU A 310 -16.26 -38.11 3.67
N ALA A 311 -16.26 -38.20 2.34
CA ALA A 311 -15.15 -38.75 1.59
C ALA A 311 -14.77 -37.82 0.43
N ARG A 312 -13.46 -37.73 0.18
CA ARG A 312 -12.88 -37.12 -1.02
C ARG A 312 -12.17 -38.24 -1.79
N ARG A 313 -12.60 -38.51 -3.02
CA ARG A 313 -12.05 -39.60 -3.85
C ARG A 313 -10.65 -39.31 -4.42
N PHE A 314 -10.05 -38.15 -4.13
CA PHE A 314 -8.82 -37.71 -4.80
C PHE A 314 -7.74 -37.28 -3.80
N ALA A 315 -6.49 -37.66 -4.07
CA ALA A 315 -5.28 -37.17 -3.42
C ALA A 315 -4.48 -36.35 -4.46
N LEU A 316 -4.20 -35.08 -4.15
CA LEU A 316 -3.56 -34.11 -5.05
C LEU A 316 -2.06 -34.34 -5.28
N LEU A 317 -1.54 -35.53 -4.96
CA LEU A 317 -0.12 -35.84 -5.05
C LEU A 317 0.47 -35.73 -6.49
N PRO A 318 -0.25 -36.05 -7.58
CA PRO A 318 0.35 -35.98 -8.92
C PRO A 318 0.57 -34.56 -9.46
N LEU A 319 -0.27 -33.59 -9.08
CA LEU A 319 -0.16 -32.20 -9.55
C LEU A 319 0.98 -31.42 -8.88
N LEU A 320 1.43 -31.87 -7.71
CA LEU A 320 2.56 -31.31 -6.95
C LEU A 320 3.92 -31.68 -7.56
N LEU A 321 4.04 -32.88 -8.11
CA LEU A 321 5.23 -33.31 -8.89
C LEU A 321 5.27 -32.60 -10.25
N ILE A 322 4.11 -32.27 -10.80
CA ILE A 322 3.95 -31.60 -12.09
C ILE A 322 4.30 -30.09 -11.99
N ALA A 323 3.88 -29.39 -10.94
CA ALA A 323 4.20 -27.97 -10.75
C ALA A 323 5.68 -27.67 -10.42
N CYS A 324 6.49 -28.69 -10.12
CA CYS A 324 7.91 -28.55 -9.75
C CYS A 324 8.88 -29.05 -10.82
N LEU A 325 8.38 -29.49 -11.99
CA LEU A 325 9.21 -29.97 -13.09
C LEU A 325 9.12 -28.98 -14.26
N PRO A 326 10.13 -28.11 -14.45
CA PRO A 326 10.33 -27.45 -15.73
C PRO A 326 10.48 -28.52 -16.84
N ALA A 327 9.87 -28.29 -18.00
CA ALA A 327 10.16 -29.04 -19.21
C ALA A 327 10.50 -28.05 -20.33
N PRO A 328 11.43 -28.39 -21.22
CA PRO A 328 11.88 -27.49 -22.27
C PRO A 328 10.73 -27.22 -23.25
N ALA A 329 10.43 -25.95 -23.49
CA ALA A 329 9.72 -25.53 -24.70
C ALA A 329 10.42 -24.33 -25.30
N GLU A 330 10.64 -24.41 -26.61
CA GLU A 330 11.07 -23.31 -27.44
C GLU A 330 9.97 -22.24 -27.49
N ALA A 331 10.03 -21.28 -26.57
CA ALA A 331 9.33 -20.02 -26.74
C ALA A 331 10.26 -19.08 -27.52
N HIS A 332 9.77 -18.58 -28.66
CA HIS A 332 10.50 -17.64 -29.52
C HIS A 332 10.73 -16.33 -28.77
N HIS A 333 11.94 -16.15 -28.24
CA HIS A 333 12.40 -14.86 -27.73
C HIS A 333 12.60 -13.91 -28.92
N ASN A 334 12.03 -12.71 -28.83
CA ASN A 334 12.41 -11.61 -29.69
C ASN A 334 13.90 -11.34 -29.45
N LYS A 335 14.70 -11.62 -30.48
CA LYS A 335 16.15 -11.35 -30.49
C LYS A 335 16.37 -9.84 -30.42
N GLY A 336 17.33 -9.43 -29.59
CA GLY A 336 17.89 -8.10 -29.65
C GLY A 336 18.83 -7.81 -28.48
N LEU A 337 20.09 -8.28 -28.57
CA LEU A 337 21.29 -7.43 -28.62
C LEU A 337 22.57 -8.30 -28.49
N PRO A 338 23.67 -7.93 -29.17
CA PRO A 338 24.91 -8.70 -29.25
C PRO A 338 25.75 -8.56 -27.96
N HIS A 339 26.47 -9.63 -27.63
CA HIS A 339 27.39 -9.67 -26.50
C HIS A 339 28.71 -8.99 -26.90
N TYR A 340 29.09 -7.94 -26.17
CA TYR A 340 30.45 -7.43 -26.11
C TYR A 340 31.09 -7.80 -24.76
N GLY A 341 32.42 -7.90 -24.73
CA GLY A 341 33.20 -8.37 -23.59
C GLY A 341 32.90 -7.61 -22.29
N TYR A 342 32.65 -8.37 -21.22
CA TYR A 342 32.09 -7.88 -19.96
C TYR A 342 33.03 -7.01 -19.10
N PHE A 343 34.31 -6.89 -19.48
CA PHE A 343 35.28 -6.06 -18.75
C PHE A 343 35.43 -4.64 -19.30
N GLU A 344 34.87 -4.34 -20.48
CA GLU A 344 35.15 -3.08 -21.16
C GLU A 344 33.97 -2.10 -21.19
N ASN A 345 32.70 -2.54 -21.14
CA ASN A 345 31.55 -1.64 -21.31
C ASN A 345 30.27 -2.16 -20.61
N TYR A 346 30.02 -1.81 -19.34
CA TYR A 346 28.77 -1.19 -18.83
C TYR A 346 28.67 -1.22 -17.29
N PRO A 347 27.93 -0.28 -16.68
CA PRO A 347 28.01 0.06 -15.27
C PRO A 347 27.13 -0.82 -14.37
N GLN A 348 27.62 -1.07 -13.16
CA GLN A 348 26.78 -1.51 -12.05
C GLN A 348 25.86 -0.35 -11.67
N VAL A 349 24.55 -0.52 -11.87
CA VAL A 349 23.41 0.35 -11.51
C VAL A 349 23.76 1.82 -11.18
N PRO A 350 23.37 2.80 -12.01
CA PRO A 350 23.55 4.22 -11.69
C PRO A 350 22.97 4.50 -10.31
N THR A 351 23.74 5.15 -9.45
CA THR A 351 23.28 5.42 -8.10
C THR A 351 22.37 6.66 -8.12
N GLU A 352 22.73 7.71 -8.88
CA GLU A 352 21.98 8.96 -9.06
C GLU A 352 22.45 9.67 -10.38
N GLU A 353 21.57 10.36 -11.14
CA GLU A 353 21.90 11.10 -12.37
C GLU A 353 21.58 12.60 -12.27
N ASN A 354 22.20 13.39 -11.40
CA ASN A 354 21.69 14.73 -11.12
C ASN A 354 21.81 15.71 -12.31
N VAL A 355 20.74 16.45 -12.64
CA VAL A 355 20.66 17.39 -13.78
C VAL A 355 20.27 18.79 -13.30
N MET A 356 20.90 19.81 -13.87
CA MET A 356 20.72 21.23 -13.59
C MET A 356 20.41 21.97 -14.88
N VAL A 357 19.43 22.87 -14.85
CA VAL A 357 19.20 23.85 -15.92
C VAL A 357 19.43 25.26 -15.39
N ASP A 358 20.32 26.00 -16.03
CA ASP A 358 20.62 27.40 -15.69
C ASP A 358 20.64 28.27 -16.96
N GLY A 359 19.47 28.84 -17.27
CA GLY A 359 19.26 29.70 -18.43
C GLY A 359 19.29 28.91 -19.73
N ARG A 360 20.32 29.13 -20.56
CA ARG A 360 20.49 28.43 -21.86
C ARG A 360 21.18 27.07 -21.74
N TRP A 361 21.74 26.75 -20.57
CA TRP A 361 22.59 25.58 -20.40
C TRP A 361 21.90 24.55 -19.50
N GLU A 362 21.96 23.30 -19.92
CA GLU A 362 21.60 22.13 -19.14
C GLU A 362 22.88 21.33 -18.86
N PHE A 363 23.07 20.89 -17.63
CA PHE A 363 24.24 20.15 -17.17
C PHE A 363 23.77 18.93 -16.38
N GLY A 364 24.13 17.73 -16.83
CA GLY A 364 23.81 16.48 -16.15
C GLY A 364 25.06 15.73 -15.69
N ALA A 365 24.93 14.99 -14.59
CA ALA A 365 25.97 14.19 -13.98
C ALA A 365 25.43 12.85 -13.46
N THR A 366 25.77 11.75 -14.13
CA THR A 366 25.49 10.37 -13.71
C THR A 366 26.64 9.81 -12.88
N LEU A 367 26.34 9.42 -11.65
CA LEU A 367 27.32 8.87 -10.72
C LEU A 367 27.15 7.36 -10.56
N PHE A 368 28.28 6.67 -10.61
CA PHE A 368 28.39 5.25 -10.33
C PHE A 368 29.34 5.04 -9.16
N ASN A 369 28.76 4.73 -8.02
CA ASN A 369 29.47 4.18 -6.87
C ASN A 369 29.44 2.66 -7.01
N PHE A 370 30.57 1.97 -6.78
CA PHE A 370 30.65 0.50 -6.83
C PHE A 370 29.94 -0.17 -5.63
N GLN A 371 28.65 0.13 -5.45
CA GLN A 371 27.83 -0.40 -4.39
C GLN A 371 27.66 -1.91 -4.55
N GLY A 372 27.95 -2.66 -3.47
CA GLY A 372 27.85 -4.13 -3.45
C GLY A 372 29.19 -4.88 -3.44
N LEU A 373 30.33 -4.19 -3.57
CA LEU A 373 31.63 -4.78 -3.25
C LEU A 373 31.89 -4.69 -1.74
N ASP A 374 32.33 -5.79 -1.11
CA ASP A 374 32.82 -5.72 0.27
C ASP A 374 34.05 -4.79 0.33
N ARG A 375 33.82 -3.58 0.82
CA ARG A 375 34.80 -2.50 0.96
C ARG A 375 36.02 -2.91 1.79
N ARG A 376 35.91 -3.94 2.64
CA ARG A 376 37.05 -4.49 3.41
C ARG A 376 38.05 -5.23 2.54
N THR A 377 37.65 -5.61 1.33
CA THR A 377 38.42 -6.46 0.41
C THR A 377 38.71 -5.78 -0.93
N ALA A 378 38.18 -4.58 -1.17
CA ALA A 378 38.39 -3.83 -2.40
C ALA A 378 39.68 -2.98 -2.33
N ASP A 379 40.44 -2.95 -3.43
CA ASP A 379 41.67 -2.14 -3.54
C ASP A 379 41.38 -0.63 -3.59
N THR A 380 40.21 -0.23 -4.13
CA THR A 380 39.78 1.18 -4.20
C THR A 380 38.32 1.35 -3.72
N PRO A 381 38.05 1.18 -2.41
CA PRO A 381 36.69 1.07 -1.87
C PRO A 381 35.85 2.36 -1.96
N ASN A 382 36.47 3.49 -2.30
CA ASN A 382 35.82 4.80 -2.35
C ASN A 382 35.87 5.46 -3.74
N ASP A 383 36.24 4.72 -4.78
CA ASP A 383 36.21 5.26 -6.14
C ASP A 383 34.77 5.44 -6.63
N VAL A 384 34.53 6.58 -7.26
CA VAL A 384 33.26 6.90 -7.93
C VAL A 384 33.56 7.33 -9.36
N LYS A 385 32.82 6.75 -10.30
CA LYS A 385 32.83 7.21 -11.70
C LYS A 385 31.73 8.24 -11.89
N ILE A 386 32.06 9.34 -12.58
CA ILE A 386 31.15 10.43 -12.86
C ILE A 386 31.11 10.61 -14.37
N TYR A 387 29.92 10.51 -14.95
CA TYR A 387 29.63 10.74 -16.37
C TYR A 387 28.86 12.04 -16.45
N THR A 388 29.28 12.98 -17.28
CA THR A 388 28.67 14.31 -17.33
C THR A 388 28.40 14.76 -18.75
N TYR A 389 27.32 15.50 -18.96
CA TYR A 389 27.02 16.14 -20.24
C TYR A 389 26.63 17.60 -20.04
N VAL A 390 26.91 18.42 -21.04
CA VAL A 390 26.45 19.82 -21.10
C VAL A 390 25.69 20.01 -22.41
N TYR A 391 24.50 20.62 -22.35
CA TYR A 391 23.61 20.83 -23.48
C TYR A 391 23.18 22.30 -23.59
N ASP A 392 23.18 22.84 -24.81
CA ASP A 392 22.71 24.19 -25.11
C ASP A 392 21.24 24.13 -25.55
N LEU A 393 20.34 24.54 -24.66
CA LEU A 393 18.89 24.54 -24.88
C LEU A 393 18.43 25.51 -25.95
N LYS A 394 19.21 26.56 -26.25
CA LYS A 394 18.87 27.54 -27.29
C LYS A 394 19.31 27.05 -28.68
N ALA A 395 20.44 26.36 -28.74
CA ALA A 395 21.00 25.82 -29.98
C ALA A 395 20.57 24.37 -30.26
N GLU A 396 19.83 23.74 -29.34
CA GLU A 396 19.37 22.35 -29.41
C GLU A 396 20.51 21.35 -29.72
N LYS A 397 21.66 21.52 -29.05
CA LYS A 397 22.84 20.66 -29.25
C LYS A 397 23.71 20.51 -28.00
N HIS A 398 24.47 19.41 -27.93
CA HIS A 398 25.49 19.19 -26.90
C HIS A 398 26.70 20.12 -27.04
N TYR A 399 27.33 20.43 -25.91
CA TYR A 399 28.58 21.18 -25.85
C TYR A 399 29.78 20.21 -25.87
N ASP A 400 30.59 20.32 -26.93
CA ASP A 400 31.72 19.41 -27.20
C ASP A 400 33.10 20.04 -26.94
N GLY A 401 33.16 21.22 -26.31
CA GLY A 401 34.39 21.97 -26.10
C GLY A 401 35.11 21.67 -24.77
N PRO A 402 36.20 22.37 -24.46
CA PRO A 402 36.93 22.16 -23.22
C PRO A 402 36.10 22.59 -21.99
N LEU A 403 36.11 21.76 -20.95
CA LEU A 403 35.43 22.00 -19.67
C LEU A 403 36.36 21.73 -18.48
N THR A 404 36.20 22.56 -17.45
CA THR A 404 36.83 22.37 -16.13
C THR A 404 35.78 21.93 -15.13
N PHE A 405 36.12 20.94 -14.30
CA PHE A 405 35.25 20.39 -13.28
C PHE A 405 35.91 20.47 -11.89
N GLU A 406 35.11 20.71 -10.86
CA GLU A 406 35.54 20.66 -9.46
C GLU A 406 34.53 19.86 -8.62
N VAL A 407 34.99 18.87 -7.87
CA VAL A 407 34.17 18.16 -6.87
C VAL A 407 34.43 18.78 -5.51
N ARG A 408 33.37 19.21 -4.83
CA ARG A 408 33.44 19.87 -3.52
C ARG A 408 32.66 19.12 -2.45
N LEU A 409 33.13 19.17 -1.21
CA LEU A 409 32.45 18.67 -0.02
C LEU A 409 32.38 19.80 1.00
N GLY A 410 31.18 20.23 1.39
CA GLY A 410 31.02 21.32 2.37
C GLY A 410 31.64 22.67 1.94
N GLY A 411 31.86 22.88 0.64
CA GLY A 411 32.51 24.07 0.08
C GLY A 411 34.01 23.91 -0.21
N ASP A 412 34.66 22.89 0.34
CA ASP A 412 36.08 22.60 0.09
C ASP A 412 36.27 21.81 -1.20
N VAL A 413 37.24 22.19 -2.04
CA VAL A 413 37.57 21.49 -3.29
C VAL A 413 38.35 20.22 -2.97
N ILE A 414 37.74 19.06 -3.26
CA ILE A 414 38.33 17.74 -3.07
C ILE A 414 39.21 17.35 -4.26
N THR A 415 38.68 17.54 -5.47
CA THR A 415 39.39 17.24 -6.72
C THR A 415 38.97 18.24 -7.80
N ARG A 416 39.92 18.55 -8.69
CA ARG A 416 39.72 19.42 -9.85
C ARG A 416 40.31 18.73 -11.06
N PHE A 417 39.53 18.60 -12.13
CA PHE A 417 39.95 17.96 -13.37
C PHE A 417 39.49 18.73 -14.60
N GLU A 418 40.23 18.62 -15.69
CA GLU A 418 39.93 19.29 -16.96
C GLU A 418 39.83 18.26 -18.09
N ARG A 419 38.93 18.55 -19.03
CA ARG A 419 38.73 17.74 -20.23
C ARG A 419 38.69 18.65 -21.44
N ALA A 420 39.51 18.34 -22.45
CA ALA A 420 39.60 19.13 -23.67
C ALA A 420 38.43 18.88 -24.64
N ALA A 421 37.81 17.70 -24.55
CA ALA A 421 36.69 17.23 -25.37
C ALA A 421 35.94 16.09 -24.64
N PRO A 422 34.74 15.70 -25.08
CA PRO A 422 34.02 14.53 -24.56
C PRO A 422 34.85 13.24 -24.71
N ASP A 423 34.79 12.36 -23.70
CA ASP A 423 35.51 11.09 -23.68
C ASP A 423 34.78 10.00 -24.49
N GLU A 424 33.44 9.96 -24.38
CA GLU A 424 32.58 8.99 -25.07
C GLU A 424 31.35 9.71 -25.64
N GLU A 425 31.18 9.66 -26.97
CA GLU A 425 30.13 10.35 -27.73
C GLU A 425 30.01 11.87 -27.43
N LYS A 426 29.23 12.22 -26.39
CA LYS A 426 28.86 13.56 -25.92
C LYS A 426 28.99 13.72 -24.40
N ILE A 427 29.70 12.80 -23.76
CA ILE A 427 29.81 12.66 -22.31
C ILE A 427 31.28 12.80 -21.88
N TYR A 428 31.52 13.57 -20.82
CA TYR A 428 32.82 13.69 -20.14
C TYR A 428 32.85 12.74 -18.94
N VAL A 429 33.89 11.94 -18.84
CA VAL A 429 33.99 10.86 -17.85
C VAL A 429 35.16 11.10 -16.91
N SER A 430 34.92 10.99 -15.61
CA SER A 430 35.96 11.00 -14.57
C SER A 430 35.82 9.84 -13.59
N ARG A 431 36.94 9.53 -12.93
CA ARG A 431 37.01 8.53 -11.86
C ARG A 431 37.74 9.18 -10.70
N GLU A 432 37.01 9.45 -9.63
CA GLU A 432 37.50 10.19 -8.48
C GLU A 432 37.40 9.34 -7.21
N THR A 433 38.42 9.37 -6.36
CA THR A 433 38.39 8.71 -5.06
C THR A 433 37.88 9.69 -4.01
N LEU A 434 36.74 9.40 -3.40
CA LEU A 434 36.13 10.30 -2.42
C LEU A 434 36.53 9.93 -0.99
N PRO A 435 36.77 10.91 -0.11
CA PRO A 435 37.31 10.64 1.22
C PRO A 435 36.30 9.95 2.15
N GLU A 436 35.04 10.39 2.13
CA GLU A 436 33.99 9.92 3.04
C GLU A 436 32.58 9.98 2.43
N GLY A 437 31.61 9.35 3.08
CA GLY A 437 30.20 9.44 2.64
C GLY A 437 29.63 10.80 3.02
N GLY A 438 28.97 11.47 2.09
CA GLY A 438 28.52 12.85 2.30
C GLY A 438 27.76 13.43 1.10
N ASP A 439 27.31 14.68 1.28
CA ASP A 439 26.65 15.47 0.24
C ASP A 439 27.73 16.31 -0.48
N TYR A 440 27.99 16.00 -1.76
CA TYR A 440 29.01 16.62 -2.59
C TYR A 440 28.38 17.55 -3.65
N GLU A 441 29.19 18.46 -4.21
CA GLU A 441 28.81 19.30 -5.34
C GLU A 441 29.80 19.13 -6.50
N LEU A 442 29.30 18.82 -7.69
CA LEU A 442 30.07 18.80 -8.93
C LEU A 442 29.87 20.11 -9.67
N TRP A 443 30.90 20.93 -9.71
CA TRP A 443 30.92 22.20 -10.42
C TRP A 443 31.51 22.01 -11.82
N VAL A 444 30.90 22.62 -12.83
CA VAL A 444 31.41 22.74 -14.19
C VAL A 444 31.51 24.22 -14.59
N PHE A 445 32.58 24.60 -15.26
CA PHE A 445 32.80 25.96 -15.74
C PHE A 445 32.60 26.02 -17.25
N VAL A 446 31.41 26.44 -17.69
CA VAL A 446 31.07 26.51 -19.11
C VAL A 446 31.56 27.84 -19.69
N PRO A 447 32.38 27.86 -20.75
CA PRO A 447 32.86 29.10 -21.34
C PRO A 447 31.72 29.88 -22.01
N THR A 448 31.48 31.11 -21.57
CA THR A 448 30.52 32.04 -22.18
C THR A 448 31.21 33.30 -22.67
N GLU A 449 30.53 34.09 -23.51
CA GLU A 449 31.05 35.37 -24.02
C GLU A 449 31.43 36.38 -22.92
N GLN A 450 30.92 36.20 -21.70
CA GLN A 450 31.20 37.05 -20.52
C GLN A 450 32.20 36.41 -19.53
N GLY A 451 32.83 35.29 -19.91
CA GLY A 451 33.72 34.50 -19.05
C GLY A 451 33.13 33.13 -18.69
N PRO A 452 33.89 32.24 -18.02
CA PRO A 452 33.40 30.94 -17.60
C PRO A 452 32.27 31.08 -16.57
N LYS A 453 31.07 30.59 -16.92
CA LYS A 453 29.91 30.55 -16.03
C LYS A 453 29.96 29.24 -15.21
N PRO A 454 30.02 29.32 -13.87
CA PRO A 454 29.96 28.13 -13.03
C PRO A 454 28.53 27.59 -12.96
N MET A 455 28.39 26.28 -13.05
CA MET A 455 27.16 25.52 -12.84
C MET A 455 27.47 24.38 -11.88
N ALA A 456 26.58 24.04 -10.96
CA ALA A 456 26.87 23.07 -9.91
C ALA A 456 25.73 22.07 -9.70
N VAL A 457 26.04 20.80 -9.72
CA VAL A 457 25.09 19.72 -9.47
C VAL A 457 25.43 19.06 -8.13
N ALA A 458 24.48 19.05 -7.20
CA ALA A 458 24.65 18.37 -5.93
C ALA A 458 24.36 16.87 -6.07
N PHE A 459 25.14 16.02 -5.38
CA PHE A 459 24.95 14.57 -5.35
C PHE A 459 25.31 13.99 -3.99
N SER A 460 24.70 12.88 -3.60
CA SER A 460 24.95 12.26 -2.29
C SER A 460 25.58 10.88 -2.47
N ILE A 461 26.60 10.58 -1.66
CA ILE A 461 27.27 9.27 -1.69
C ILE A 461 27.25 8.61 -0.33
N GLU A 462 26.68 7.41 -0.29
CA GLU A 462 26.72 6.54 0.87
C GLU A 462 27.91 5.56 0.76
N LEU A 463 28.84 5.68 1.71
CA LEU A 463 30.03 4.83 1.81
C LEU A 463 29.92 3.76 2.93
N ALA A 464 28.80 3.68 3.66
CA ALA A 464 28.63 2.80 4.82
C ALA A 464 27.60 1.67 4.58
N ASP A 465 28.04 0.41 4.67
CA ASP A 465 27.22 -0.81 4.55
C ASP A 465 26.72 -1.32 5.92
N GLU A 466 26.23 -0.44 6.80
CA GLU A 466 25.74 -0.88 8.11
C GLU A 466 24.27 -1.32 8.06
N ILE A 467 24.06 -2.63 8.30
CA ILE A 467 22.72 -3.19 8.50
C ILE A 467 22.11 -2.57 9.76
N ASN A 468 21.08 -1.75 9.59
CA ASN A 468 20.37 -1.13 10.70
C ASN A 468 19.51 -2.19 11.44
N TRP A 469 20.12 -2.90 12.39
CA TRP A 469 19.46 -3.93 13.21
C TRP A 469 18.28 -3.38 14.03
N THR A 470 18.31 -2.10 14.40
CA THR A 470 17.18 -1.43 15.05
C THR A 470 15.95 -1.32 14.13
N LEU A 471 16.14 -1.09 12.83
CA LEU A 471 15.06 -1.11 11.84
C LEU A 471 14.50 -2.52 11.64
N ILE A 472 15.36 -3.52 11.49
CA ILE A 472 14.94 -4.93 11.32
C ILE A 472 14.14 -5.40 12.53
N THR A 473 14.58 -5.06 13.74
CA THR A 473 13.87 -5.44 14.97
C THR A 473 12.53 -4.72 15.12
N LEU A 474 12.44 -3.43 14.76
CA LEU A 474 11.17 -2.69 14.76
C LEU A 474 10.18 -3.21 13.71
N LEU A 475 10.64 -3.60 12.51
CA LEU A 475 9.81 -4.20 11.46
C LEU A 475 9.41 -5.65 11.78
N ALA A 476 10.24 -6.39 12.51
CA ALA A 476 9.94 -7.76 12.93
C ALA A 476 8.93 -7.82 14.09
N ALA A 477 8.86 -6.80 14.95
CA ALA A 477 7.99 -6.79 16.13
C ALA A 477 6.49 -7.02 15.83
N PRO A 478 5.87 -6.37 14.81
CA PRO A 478 4.50 -6.68 14.41
C PRO A 478 4.31 -8.14 13.97
N VAL A 479 5.28 -8.71 13.25
CA VAL A 479 5.22 -10.11 12.81
C VAL A 479 5.26 -11.05 14.01
N VAL A 480 6.18 -10.83 14.95
CA VAL A 480 6.29 -11.59 16.20
C VAL A 480 4.98 -11.49 17.02
N LEU A 481 4.40 -10.30 17.13
CA LEU A 481 3.12 -10.08 17.80
C LEU A 481 1.98 -10.87 17.14
N LEU A 482 1.88 -10.85 15.81
CA LEU A 482 0.89 -11.61 15.06
C LEU A 482 1.05 -13.12 15.28
N PHE A 483 2.28 -13.64 15.29
CA PHE A 483 2.55 -15.04 15.61
C PHE A 483 2.16 -15.37 17.06
N GLY A 484 2.47 -14.51 18.03
CA GLY A 484 2.05 -14.65 19.42
C GLY A 484 0.52 -14.72 19.56
N LEU A 485 -0.21 -13.82 18.90
CA LEU A 485 -1.68 -13.85 18.83
C LEU A 485 -2.20 -15.14 18.19
N ALA A 486 -1.58 -15.59 17.09
CA ALA A 486 -1.97 -16.83 16.43
C ALA A 486 -1.80 -18.07 17.34
N LEU A 487 -0.71 -18.14 18.10
CA LEU A 487 -0.46 -19.19 19.09
C LEU A 487 -1.51 -19.18 20.20
N LEU A 488 -1.81 -18.00 20.76
CA LEU A 488 -2.88 -17.83 21.77
C LEU A 488 -4.26 -18.27 21.23
N GLY A 489 -4.56 -17.95 19.97
CA GLY A 489 -5.81 -18.34 19.31
C GLY A 489 -5.96 -19.85 19.07
N ARG A 490 -4.86 -20.60 18.99
CA ARG A 490 -4.88 -22.07 18.83
C ARG A 490 -5.22 -22.84 20.11
N THR A 491 -5.16 -22.18 21.26
CA THR A 491 -5.54 -22.77 22.56
C THR A 491 -7.00 -23.27 22.56
N LYS A 492 -7.32 -24.28 23.39
CA LYS A 492 -8.70 -24.80 23.52
C LYS A 492 -9.70 -23.70 23.92
N ARG A 493 -9.29 -22.77 24.80
CA ARG A 493 -10.09 -21.63 25.27
C ARG A 493 -10.34 -20.59 24.17
N GLY A 494 -9.33 -20.27 23.35
CA GLY A 494 -9.49 -19.36 22.19
C GLY A 494 -10.53 -19.89 21.19
N ARG A 495 -10.46 -21.17 20.84
CA ARG A 495 -11.43 -21.84 19.96
C ARG A 495 -12.87 -21.80 20.48
N ALA A 496 -13.07 -21.97 21.78
CA ALA A 496 -14.41 -21.90 22.40
C ALA A 496 -15.02 -20.48 22.37
N ARG A 497 -14.22 -19.42 22.63
CA ARG A 497 -14.71 -18.02 22.58
C ARG A 497 -15.08 -17.58 21.17
N VAL A 498 -14.28 -17.98 20.17
CA VAL A 498 -14.57 -17.77 18.75
C VAL A 498 -15.92 -18.40 18.38
N ALA A 499 -16.19 -19.63 18.80
CA ALA A 499 -17.45 -20.30 18.52
C ALA A 499 -18.67 -19.59 19.16
N LYS A 500 -18.52 -19.08 20.39
CA LYS A 500 -19.60 -18.39 21.13
C LYS A 500 -19.99 -17.05 20.49
N MET A 501 -19.03 -16.21 20.09
CA MET A 501 -19.32 -14.93 19.42
C MET A 501 -19.87 -15.14 18.00
N ARG A 502 -19.44 -16.20 17.31
CA ARG A 502 -19.94 -16.56 15.97
C ARG A 502 -21.43 -16.88 15.96
N ALA A 503 -21.95 -17.54 17.00
CA ALA A 503 -23.37 -17.85 17.14
C ALA A 503 -24.24 -16.60 17.41
N ALA A 504 -23.67 -15.57 18.04
CA ALA A 504 -24.38 -14.32 18.31
C ALA A 504 -24.56 -13.44 17.06
N ALA A 505 -23.59 -13.44 16.15
CA ALA A 505 -23.65 -12.65 14.91
C ALA A 505 -24.67 -13.18 13.88
N GLU A 506 -24.95 -14.49 13.87
CA GLU A 506 -25.93 -15.09 12.95
C GLU A 506 -27.35 -14.58 13.16
N LYS A 507 -27.67 -14.03 14.34
CA LYS A 507 -28.99 -13.46 14.64
C LYS A 507 -29.20 -12.02 14.13
N ALA A 508 -28.19 -11.37 13.55
CA ALA A 508 -28.22 -9.91 13.30
C ALA A 508 -28.18 -9.45 11.81
N ALA A 509 -28.23 -10.37 10.84
CA ALA A 509 -27.66 -10.16 9.51
C ALA A 509 -28.49 -9.48 8.38
N PRO A 510 -29.83 -9.41 8.32
CA PRO A 510 -30.47 -9.17 7.01
C PRO A 510 -30.78 -7.71 6.60
N ALA A 511 -30.20 -6.66 7.21
CA ALA A 511 -30.71 -5.28 6.99
C ALA A 511 -29.84 -4.30 6.20
N LEU A 512 -28.54 -4.55 5.95
CA LEU A 512 -27.60 -3.45 5.63
C LEU A 512 -27.21 -3.31 4.15
N LEU A 513 -27.40 -4.32 3.31
CA LEU A 513 -26.71 -4.40 2.01
C LEU A 513 -27.62 -4.35 0.78
N LEU A 514 -28.94 -4.27 0.95
CA LEU A 514 -29.88 -4.09 -0.17
C LEU A 514 -29.94 -2.65 -0.71
N ALA A 515 -29.32 -1.68 -0.04
CA ALA A 515 -29.42 -0.26 -0.39
C ALA A 515 -28.34 0.25 -1.36
N LEU A 516 -27.33 -0.55 -1.73
CA LEU A 516 -26.11 -0.01 -2.35
C LEU A 516 -25.91 -0.28 -3.86
N PHE A 517 -26.70 -1.13 -4.54
CA PHE A 517 -26.33 -1.56 -5.91
C PHE A 517 -27.51 -1.77 -6.89
N ALA A 518 -28.38 -0.78 -7.07
CA ALA A 518 -29.42 -0.84 -8.10
C ALA A 518 -29.48 0.43 -8.96
N ALA A 519 -28.77 0.45 -10.10
CA ALA A 519 -29.16 1.17 -11.32
C ALA A 519 -28.34 0.72 -12.57
N PRO A 520 -28.89 0.81 -13.80
CA PRO A 520 -28.48 0.02 -14.96
C PRO A 520 -27.66 0.80 -16.01
N THR A 521 -26.92 0.07 -16.84
CA THR A 521 -26.03 0.51 -17.94
C THR A 521 -26.73 0.54 -19.30
N ARG A 522 -26.52 1.58 -20.12
CA ARG A 522 -26.61 1.49 -21.60
C ARG A 522 -25.67 2.49 -22.32
N ALA A 523 -24.81 1.89 -23.15
CA ALA A 523 -24.24 2.26 -24.47
C ALA A 523 -23.64 3.66 -24.74
N LEU A 524 -22.44 3.68 -25.33
CA LEU A 524 -21.97 4.39 -26.56
C LEU A 524 -20.41 4.40 -26.56
N ALA A 525 -19.74 3.72 -27.50
CA ALA A 525 -19.29 4.14 -28.84
C ALA A 525 -17.87 4.78 -28.84
N GLN A 526 -16.95 4.19 -29.62
CA GLN A 526 -15.51 4.45 -29.70
C GLN A 526 -15.13 5.61 -30.64
N PRO A 527 -13.95 6.23 -30.44
CA PRO A 527 -13.10 6.68 -31.55
C PRO A 527 -11.74 5.95 -31.57
N ARG A 528 -11.25 5.65 -32.78
CA ARG A 528 -9.90 5.16 -33.10
C ARG A 528 -8.99 6.34 -33.44
N LEU A 529 -7.70 6.25 -33.08
CA LEU A 529 -6.50 6.87 -33.68
C LEU A 529 -5.32 6.44 -32.76
N GLY A 530 -4.14 5.99 -33.17
CA GLY A 530 -3.39 6.13 -34.41
C GLY A 530 -2.03 6.75 -34.06
N ALA A 531 -1.02 5.95 -33.70
CA ALA A 531 0.40 6.34 -33.66
C ALA A 531 1.30 5.09 -33.64
N ASP A 532 2.39 5.16 -34.40
CA ASP A 532 3.30 4.10 -34.84
C ASP A 532 4.45 3.92 -33.83
N CYS A 533 4.67 2.71 -33.32
CA CYS A 533 5.59 2.41 -32.19
C CYS A 533 6.90 1.74 -32.64
N THR A 534 7.47 2.12 -33.79
CA THR A 534 8.56 1.37 -34.42
C THR A 534 9.97 1.95 -34.22
N ASN A 535 10.15 3.00 -33.42
CA ASN A 535 11.47 3.63 -33.24
C ASN A 535 12.17 3.23 -31.91
N PRO A 536 13.30 2.49 -31.93
CA PRO A 536 14.05 2.09 -30.74
C PRO A 536 14.81 3.24 -30.03
N ASP A 537 15.00 4.39 -30.67
CA ASP A 537 15.73 5.53 -30.08
C ASP A 537 14.91 6.28 -29.00
N SER A 538 13.59 6.08 -28.94
CA SER A 538 12.74 6.67 -27.91
C SER A 538 12.80 5.95 -26.56
N LEU A 539 13.29 4.70 -26.54
CA LEU A 539 13.33 3.85 -25.34
C LEU A 539 14.47 4.23 -24.38
N ALA A 540 15.52 4.89 -24.88
CA ALA A 540 16.66 5.34 -24.09
C ALA A 540 16.40 6.67 -23.35
N ALA A 541 15.43 7.46 -23.83
CA ALA A 541 15.06 8.75 -23.23
C ALA A 541 14.03 8.65 -22.09
N GLU A 542 13.49 7.44 -21.83
CA GLU A 542 12.43 7.12 -20.87
C GLU A 542 12.95 6.76 -19.46
N LEU A 543 14.09 7.28 -18.97
CA LEU A 543 14.69 6.80 -17.70
C LEU A 543 14.94 7.85 -16.60
N PHE A 544 14.91 9.16 -16.86
CA PHE A 544 15.38 10.19 -15.89
C PHE A 544 14.55 11.49 -15.94
N ASP A 545 14.35 12.16 -14.78
CA ASP A 545 13.61 13.44 -14.68
C ASP A 545 14.45 14.72 -14.87
N ALA A 546 13.81 15.89 -14.86
CA ALA A 546 14.44 17.19 -15.13
C ALA A 546 15.36 17.72 -14.01
N GLN A 547 15.40 17.06 -12.84
CA GLN A 547 16.41 17.28 -11.80
C GLN A 547 17.41 16.12 -11.72
N GLY A 548 17.28 15.12 -12.58
CA GLY A 548 18.22 14.03 -12.67
C GLY A 548 18.05 12.90 -11.65
N ARG A 549 16.83 12.64 -11.22
CA ARG A 549 16.56 11.48 -10.38
C ARG A 549 16.19 10.30 -11.26
N ALA A 550 16.66 9.12 -10.88
CA ALA A 550 16.13 7.87 -11.41
C ALA A 550 14.66 7.76 -10.97
N THR A 551 13.75 8.18 -11.83
CA THR A 551 12.33 7.99 -11.60
C THR A 551 11.98 6.53 -11.88
N MET A 552 11.31 5.86 -10.94
CA MET A 552 10.47 4.73 -11.33
C MET A 552 9.38 5.28 -12.25
N ILE A 553 9.60 5.26 -13.56
CA ILE A 553 8.66 5.82 -14.53
C ILE A 553 7.46 4.89 -14.61
N MET A 554 6.45 5.21 -13.81
CA MET A 554 5.11 5.24 -14.37
C MET A 554 5.12 6.43 -15.32
N ASP A 555 4.86 6.22 -16.62
CA ASP A 555 4.54 7.33 -17.52
C ASP A 555 3.58 8.26 -16.78
N GLY A 556 3.97 9.53 -16.62
CA GLY A 556 3.12 10.54 -16.02
C GLY A 556 1.73 10.42 -16.64
N MET A 557 0.68 10.60 -15.83
CA MET A 557 -0.68 10.31 -16.27
C MET A 557 -0.93 11.02 -17.61
N PRO A 558 -1.31 10.30 -18.68
CA PRO A 558 -1.55 10.94 -19.97
C PRO A 558 -2.52 12.11 -19.79
N PRO A 559 -2.26 13.30 -20.37
CA PRO A 559 -3.11 14.47 -20.16
C PRO A 559 -4.60 14.18 -20.44
N LEU A 560 -4.88 13.30 -21.41
CA LEU A 560 -6.22 12.84 -21.71
C LEU A 560 -6.88 12.08 -20.54
N MET A 561 -6.13 11.24 -19.82
CA MET A 561 -6.64 10.53 -18.64
C MET A 561 -6.91 11.49 -17.48
N PHE A 562 -6.05 12.48 -17.28
CA PHE A 562 -6.27 13.53 -16.28
C PHE A 562 -7.56 14.32 -16.59
N VAL A 563 -7.72 14.80 -17.83
CA VAL A 563 -8.91 15.54 -18.27
C VAL A 563 -10.16 14.67 -18.18
N ALA A 564 -10.11 13.42 -18.66
CA ALA A 564 -11.23 12.49 -18.57
C ALA A 564 -11.62 12.19 -17.12
N GLY A 565 -10.63 12.02 -16.23
CA GLY A 565 -10.83 11.83 -14.79
C GLY A 565 -11.49 13.05 -14.14
N MET A 566 -11.01 14.25 -14.45
CA MET A 566 -11.59 15.51 -13.97
C MET A 566 -13.05 15.65 -14.42
N VAL A 567 -13.32 15.49 -15.73
CA VAL A 567 -14.68 15.54 -16.28
C VAL A 567 -15.57 14.49 -15.62
N ALA A 568 -15.08 13.26 -15.46
CA ALA A 568 -15.83 12.19 -14.80
C ALA A 568 -16.15 12.52 -13.34
N ILE A 569 -15.20 13.05 -12.56
CA ILE A 569 -15.43 13.44 -11.15
C ILE A 569 -16.47 14.56 -11.07
N ILE A 570 -16.35 15.58 -11.93
CA ILE A 570 -17.30 16.70 -11.97
C ILE A 570 -18.70 16.18 -12.33
N VAL A 571 -18.84 15.47 -13.45
CA VAL A 571 -20.12 14.93 -13.92
C VAL A 571 -20.72 13.96 -12.89
N LEU A 572 -19.92 13.04 -12.32
CA LEU A 572 -20.40 12.11 -11.31
C LEU A 572 -20.87 12.86 -10.05
N SER A 573 -20.17 13.91 -9.63
CA SER A 573 -20.56 14.73 -8.48
C SER A 573 -21.91 15.41 -8.73
N PHE A 574 -22.09 16.03 -9.91
CA PHE A 574 -23.37 16.63 -10.30
C PHE A 574 -24.51 15.61 -10.38
N VAL A 575 -24.29 14.48 -11.07
CA VAL A 575 -25.28 13.41 -11.20
C VAL A 575 -25.65 12.82 -9.84
N VAL A 576 -24.68 12.63 -8.94
CA VAL A 576 -24.93 12.12 -7.59
C VAL A 576 -25.75 13.11 -6.77
N ILE A 577 -25.39 14.40 -6.82
CA ILE A 577 -26.12 15.46 -6.12
C ILE A 577 -27.55 15.58 -6.64
N GLU A 578 -27.76 15.63 -7.95
CA GLU A 578 -29.10 15.73 -8.54
C GLU A 578 -29.97 14.51 -8.27
N ARG A 579 -29.41 13.29 -8.42
CA ARG A 579 -30.20 12.06 -8.39
C ARG A 579 -30.40 11.49 -6.98
N PHE A 580 -29.46 11.76 -6.07
CA PHE A 580 -29.47 11.22 -4.70
C PHE A 580 -29.51 12.30 -3.62
N GLY A 581 -29.09 13.54 -3.89
CA GLY A 581 -29.10 14.63 -2.91
C GLY A 581 -30.49 14.98 -2.38
N ALA A 582 -31.53 14.78 -3.19
CA ALA A 582 -32.94 15.02 -2.80
C ALA A 582 -33.63 13.82 -2.11
N ARG A 583 -32.98 12.65 -1.99
CA ARG A 583 -33.61 11.46 -1.41
C ARG A 583 -33.48 11.46 0.12
N PRO A 584 -34.55 11.16 0.87
CA PRO A 584 -34.48 11.09 2.33
C PRO A 584 -33.56 9.94 2.77
N VAL A 585 -32.51 10.28 3.53
CA VAL A 585 -31.57 9.30 4.08
C VAL A 585 -32.26 8.50 5.20
N PRO A 586 -32.07 7.17 5.29
CA PRO A 586 -32.66 6.36 6.36
C PRO A 586 -32.29 6.89 7.75
N THR A 587 -33.25 7.01 8.65
CA THR A 587 -33.06 7.66 9.97
C THR A 587 -32.55 6.74 11.08
N TRP A 588 -32.25 5.48 10.76
CA TRP A 588 -31.87 4.50 11.78
C TRP A 588 -30.54 4.85 12.45
N ARG A 589 -30.49 4.74 13.79
CA ARG A 589 -29.26 4.87 14.58
C ARG A 589 -29.17 3.73 15.57
N ARG A 590 -28.07 2.98 15.54
CA ARG A 590 -27.83 1.85 16.45
C ARG A 590 -26.75 2.20 17.46
N ASN A 591 -27.16 2.43 18.71
CA ASN A 591 -26.23 2.70 19.79
C ASN A 591 -25.42 1.44 20.17
N LEU A 592 -24.11 1.48 19.93
CA LEU A 592 -23.15 0.40 20.14
C LEU A 592 -22.74 0.24 21.62
N ILE A 593 -22.74 1.32 22.42
CA ILE A 593 -22.37 1.24 23.85
C ILE A 593 -23.42 0.55 24.71
N LYS A 594 -24.57 0.15 24.14
CA LYS A 594 -25.47 -0.83 24.78
C LYS A 594 -24.74 -2.13 25.13
N ASN A 595 -23.67 -2.46 24.42
CA ASN A 595 -22.78 -3.56 24.79
C ASN A 595 -21.87 -3.13 25.95
N ARG A 596 -22.10 -3.70 27.15
CA ARG A 596 -21.35 -3.39 28.38
C ARG A 596 -19.83 -3.50 28.20
N LYS A 597 -19.33 -4.46 27.42
CA LYS A 597 -17.88 -4.63 27.21
C LYS A 597 -17.30 -3.47 26.42
N LEU A 598 -17.99 -3.05 25.36
CA LEU A 598 -17.58 -1.90 24.56
C LEU A 598 -17.65 -0.61 25.37
N TYR A 599 -18.70 -0.45 26.18
CA TYR A 599 -18.82 0.70 27.07
C TYR A 599 -17.66 0.78 28.09
N VAL A 600 -17.32 -0.33 28.75
CA VAL A 600 -16.18 -0.39 29.69
C VAL A 600 -14.86 -0.09 28.97
N PHE A 601 -14.67 -0.62 27.75
CA PHE A 601 -13.48 -0.36 26.94
C PHE A 601 -13.36 1.13 26.58
N LEU A 602 -14.40 1.73 25.98
CA LEU A 602 -14.39 3.14 25.55
C LEU A 602 -14.33 4.14 26.72
N ARG A 603 -14.80 3.74 27.91
CA ARG A 603 -14.68 4.53 29.14
C ARG A 603 -13.29 4.46 29.76
N GLY A 604 -12.47 3.46 29.40
CA GLY A 604 -11.13 3.28 29.93
C GLY A 604 -10.21 4.45 29.58
N ARG A 605 -9.34 4.86 30.53
CA ARG A 605 -8.28 5.85 30.29
C ARG A 605 -7.26 5.38 29.25
N TRP A 606 -7.06 4.07 29.16
CA TRP A 606 -6.14 3.42 28.22
C TRP A 606 -6.62 3.43 26.76
N PHE A 607 -7.91 3.68 26.50
CA PHE A 607 -8.48 3.64 25.15
C PHE A 607 -7.80 4.62 24.18
N PRO A 608 -7.68 5.93 24.48
CA PRO A 608 -6.89 6.83 23.65
C PRO A 608 -5.39 6.75 23.97
N ALA A 609 -4.99 6.56 25.23
CA ALA A 609 -3.60 6.69 25.64
C ALA A 609 -2.66 5.65 25.03
N VAL A 610 -3.05 4.36 24.98
CA VAL A 610 -2.19 3.29 24.43
C VAL A 610 -1.94 3.46 22.93
N PRO A 611 -2.99 3.61 22.08
CA PRO A 611 -2.77 3.85 20.65
C PRO A 611 -1.99 5.13 20.36
N GLN A 612 -2.23 6.21 21.10
CA GLN A 612 -1.48 7.46 20.96
C GLN A 612 0.00 7.26 21.26
N LEU A 613 0.34 6.60 22.37
CA LEU A 613 1.74 6.31 22.71
C LEU A 613 2.43 5.47 21.63
N LEU A 614 1.75 4.44 21.11
CA LEU A 614 2.27 3.62 20.02
C LEU A 614 2.55 4.46 18.76
N MET A 615 1.67 5.40 18.43
CA MET A 615 1.86 6.29 17.28
C MET A 615 2.95 7.33 17.51
N VAL A 616 3.12 7.84 18.73
CA VAL A 616 4.25 8.72 19.07
C VAL A 616 5.59 7.98 18.94
N VAL A 617 5.66 6.73 19.40
CA VAL A 617 6.85 5.89 19.22
C VAL A 617 7.09 5.61 17.73
N ALA A 618 6.05 5.30 16.96
CA ALA A 618 6.17 5.09 15.52
C ALA A 618 6.66 6.35 14.79
N LEU A 619 6.13 7.53 15.13
CA LEU A 619 6.61 8.80 14.61
C LEU A 619 8.08 9.03 14.97
N GLY A 620 8.48 8.82 16.23
CA GLY A 620 9.87 8.97 16.65
C GLY A 620 10.82 8.03 15.90
N ALA A 621 10.39 6.79 15.65
CA ALA A 621 11.14 5.85 14.83
C ALA A 621 11.27 6.30 13.38
N LEU A 622 10.18 6.81 12.77
CA LEU A 622 10.22 7.34 11.40
C LEU A 622 11.10 8.59 11.29
N VAL A 623 11.06 9.50 12.27
CA VAL A 623 11.96 10.66 12.30
C VAL A 623 13.41 10.22 12.44
N TYR A 624 13.70 9.27 13.34
CA TYR A 624 15.05 8.72 13.49
C TYR A 624 15.54 8.08 12.18
N VAL A 625 14.72 7.27 11.53
CA VAL A 625 15.08 6.62 10.26
C VAL A 625 15.18 7.62 9.11
N GLY A 626 14.35 8.65 9.07
CA GLY A 626 14.45 9.69 8.04
C GLY A 626 15.69 10.57 8.18
N LEU A 627 16.16 10.80 9.41
CA LEU A 627 17.36 11.61 9.66
C LEU A 627 18.67 10.79 9.61
N ALA A 628 18.67 9.58 10.16
CA ALA A 628 19.85 8.74 10.30
C ALA A 628 19.95 7.60 9.27
N GLY A 629 18.87 7.31 8.54
CA GLY A 629 18.84 6.28 7.49
C GLY A 629 19.35 6.80 6.15
N SER A 630 19.59 5.87 5.23
CA SER A 630 20.01 6.16 3.85
C SER A 630 19.00 7.04 3.12
N ARG A 631 19.44 7.88 2.18
CA ARG A 631 18.56 8.69 1.31
C ARG A 631 17.82 7.79 0.32
N VAL A 632 18.53 6.84 -0.28
CA VAL A 632 18.02 5.99 -1.38
C VAL A 632 17.16 4.83 -0.85
N ARG A 633 17.53 4.23 0.29
CA ARG A 633 16.85 3.04 0.86
C ARG A 633 16.08 3.38 2.14
N ASN A 634 15.36 4.51 2.13
CA ASN A 634 14.60 4.96 3.30
C ASN A 634 13.13 4.53 3.28
N VAL A 635 12.65 3.99 4.39
CA VAL A 635 11.23 3.66 4.55
C VAL A 635 10.36 4.88 4.85
N THR A 636 10.94 6.00 5.28
CA THR A 636 10.20 7.14 5.83
C THR A 636 9.28 7.80 4.79
N PRO A 637 9.75 8.19 3.59
CA PRO A 637 8.86 8.79 2.60
C PRO A 637 7.76 7.82 2.15
N VAL A 638 8.11 6.54 1.93
CA VAL A 638 7.15 5.49 1.55
C VAL A 638 6.08 5.31 2.62
N ALA A 639 6.47 5.23 3.90
CA ALA A 639 5.52 5.05 5.00
C ALA A 639 4.57 6.25 5.16
N VAL A 640 5.07 7.47 5.01
CA VAL A 640 4.27 8.70 5.19
C VAL A 640 3.40 8.97 3.96
N TRP A 641 4.00 9.07 2.77
CA TRP A 641 3.34 9.56 1.57
C TRP A 641 2.62 8.47 0.79
N THR A 642 3.14 7.23 0.78
CA THR A 642 2.48 6.12 0.06
C THR A 642 1.49 5.38 0.95
N ILE A 643 1.90 5.01 2.16
CA ILE A 643 1.08 4.13 3.03
C ILE A 643 0.08 4.94 3.84
N TRP A 644 0.57 5.90 4.64
CA TRP A 644 -0.27 6.62 5.58
C TRP A 644 -1.23 7.58 4.88
N TRP A 645 -0.75 8.41 3.94
CA TRP A 645 -1.58 9.38 3.24
C TRP A 645 -2.73 8.73 2.45
N ALA A 646 -2.44 7.73 1.61
CA ALA A 646 -3.46 7.00 0.85
C ALA A 646 -4.42 6.21 1.77
N GLY A 647 -3.89 5.61 2.84
CA GLY A 647 -4.69 4.88 3.82
C GLY A 647 -5.63 5.77 4.63
N LEU A 648 -5.20 6.99 4.96
CA LEU A 648 -5.93 7.91 5.83
C LEU A 648 -7.30 8.27 5.27
N ILE A 649 -7.39 8.64 3.99
CA ILE A 649 -8.64 9.08 3.35
C ILE A 649 -9.69 7.96 3.43
N VAL A 650 -9.31 6.74 3.07
CA VAL A 650 -10.21 5.56 3.09
C VAL A 650 -10.64 5.22 4.51
N VAL A 651 -9.70 5.26 5.47
CA VAL A 651 -9.99 4.97 6.88
C VAL A 651 -10.94 5.99 7.47
N VAL A 652 -10.76 7.28 7.19
CA VAL A 652 -11.62 8.35 7.72
C VAL A 652 -13.03 8.25 7.14
N ALA A 653 -13.17 7.99 5.85
CA ALA A 653 -14.48 7.78 5.23
C ALA A 653 -15.20 6.54 5.82
N ALA A 654 -14.47 5.48 6.19
CA ALA A 654 -15.05 4.23 6.69
C ALA A 654 -15.33 4.21 8.20
N VAL A 655 -14.46 4.83 9.01
CA VAL A 655 -14.46 4.72 10.49
C VAL A 655 -14.61 6.08 11.17
N GLY A 656 -14.67 7.17 10.41
CA GLY A 656 -14.73 8.54 10.91
C GLY A 656 -13.35 9.04 11.34
N PRO A 657 -13.29 10.11 12.15
CA PRO A 657 -12.05 10.78 12.52
C PRO A 657 -11.30 10.01 13.61
N LEU A 658 -11.45 8.69 13.68
CA LEU A 658 -10.79 7.81 14.65
C LEU A 658 -9.26 7.98 14.60
N PHE A 659 -8.70 8.32 13.43
CA PHE A 659 -7.29 8.68 13.32
C PHE A 659 -6.90 9.81 14.26
N CYS A 660 -7.73 10.86 14.40
CA CYS A 660 -7.46 11.97 15.33
C CYS A 660 -7.43 11.53 16.80
N THR A 661 -8.09 10.42 17.16
CA THR A 661 -7.98 9.82 18.50
C THR A 661 -6.63 9.14 18.73
N VAL A 662 -6.00 8.57 17.69
CA VAL A 662 -4.72 7.85 17.80
C VAL A 662 -3.52 8.66 17.31
N CYS A 663 -3.78 9.86 16.81
CA CYS A 663 -2.80 10.73 16.16
C CYS A 663 -1.59 11.03 17.06
N PRO A 664 -0.35 10.95 16.52
CA PRO A 664 0.85 11.20 17.31
C PRO A 664 0.96 12.67 17.78
N TRP A 665 0.45 13.63 17.00
CA TRP A 665 0.43 15.05 17.38
C TRP A 665 -0.42 15.28 18.63
N ASP A 666 -1.61 14.66 18.68
CA ASP A 666 -2.49 14.73 19.86
C ASP A 666 -1.85 14.01 21.05
N GLY A 667 -1.17 12.88 20.79
CA GLY A 667 -0.42 12.13 21.80
C GLY A 667 0.71 12.94 22.42
N LEU A 668 1.50 13.66 21.62
CA LEU A 668 2.59 14.54 22.08
C LEU A 668 2.04 15.72 22.90
N ALA A 669 1.00 16.39 22.42
CA ALA A 669 0.33 17.46 23.16
C ALA A 669 -0.27 16.96 24.48
N ASN A 670 -0.84 15.74 24.49
CA ASN A 670 -1.32 15.07 25.70
C ASN A 670 -0.18 14.69 26.63
N LEU A 671 0.97 14.23 26.12
CA LEU A 671 2.12 13.88 26.94
C LEU A 671 2.63 15.14 27.66
N MET A 672 2.82 16.26 26.95
CA MET A 672 3.23 17.53 27.54
C MET A 672 2.26 18.02 28.62
N SER A 673 0.96 18.00 28.34
CA SER A 673 -0.07 18.43 29.30
C SER A 673 -0.35 17.42 30.43
N ARG A 674 0.12 16.16 30.32
CA ARG A 674 -0.21 15.05 31.24
C ARG A 674 1.01 14.26 31.73
N LEU A 675 2.22 14.85 31.65
CA LEU A 675 3.51 14.18 31.90
C LEU A 675 3.72 13.65 33.33
N ARG A 676 2.71 13.70 34.20
CA ARG A 676 2.70 13.04 35.51
C ARG A 676 1.42 12.25 35.68
N ALA A 677 1.45 10.96 35.30
CA ALA A 677 0.35 10.01 35.40
C ALA A 677 -0.22 9.79 36.83
N PHE A 678 0.37 10.43 37.85
CA PHE A 678 0.09 10.18 39.27
C PHE A 678 -0.40 11.40 40.08
N VAL A 679 -0.35 12.63 39.57
CA VAL A 679 -0.84 13.82 40.31
C VAL A 679 -1.60 14.76 39.36
N ARG A 680 -2.85 15.10 39.70
CA ARG A 680 -3.63 16.14 39.02
C ARG A 680 -3.05 17.50 39.38
N VAL A 681 -2.29 18.09 38.47
CA VAL A 681 -2.00 19.53 38.47
C VAL A 681 -2.49 20.07 37.13
N GLU A 682 -2.93 21.33 37.13
CA GLU A 682 -3.38 22.07 35.95
C GLU A 682 -2.39 21.91 34.76
N PRO A 683 -2.89 21.91 33.51
CA PRO A 683 -2.03 21.77 32.34
C PRO A 683 -0.93 22.84 32.36
N ILE A 684 0.30 22.46 31.99
CA ILE A 684 1.41 23.39 31.77
C ILE A 684 1.09 24.15 30.47
N SER A 685 0.21 25.14 30.56
CA SER A 685 -0.17 26.02 29.46
C SER A 685 -0.21 27.45 29.96
N LEU A 686 0.21 28.40 29.13
CA LEU A 686 0.12 29.84 29.39
C LEU A 686 -1.33 30.35 29.43
N GLY A 687 -2.29 29.53 29.01
CA GLY A 687 -3.72 29.82 29.09
C GLY A 687 -4.18 30.96 28.18
N LEU A 688 -3.42 31.26 27.12
CA LEU A 688 -3.78 32.32 26.19
C LEU A 688 -4.99 31.88 25.36
N ARG A 689 -5.93 32.80 25.12
CA ARG A 689 -7.03 32.54 24.20
C ARG A 689 -6.58 32.87 22.78
N VAL A 690 -6.82 31.97 21.84
CA VAL A 690 -6.56 32.21 20.40
C VAL A 690 -7.32 33.48 19.97
N PRO A 691 -6.71 34.42 19.23
CA PRO A 691 -7.40 35.62 18.75
C PRO A 691 -8.58 35.25 17.83
N GLU A 692 -9.67 36.05 17.86
CA GLU A 692 -10.92 35.72 17.17
C GLU A 692 -10.76 35.48 15.66
N ARG A 693 -9.87 36.24 15.00
CA ARG A 693 -9.57 36.09 13.56
C ARG A 693 -9.03 34.69 13.20
N PHE A 694 -8.34 34.03 14.13
CA PHE A 694 -7.73 32.71 13.93
C PHE A 694 -8.59 31.55 14.47
N ARG A 695 -9.78 31.83 15.03
CA ARG A 695 -10.73 30.78 15.48
C ARG A 695 -11.58 30.21 14.34
N THR A 696 -10.98 30.06 13.17
CA THR A 696 -11.64 29.60 11.93
C THR A 696 -10.88 28.42 11.33
N VAL A 697 -11.34 27.89 10.21
CA VAL A 697 -10.62 26.85 9.45
C VAL A 697 -9.52 27.42 8.54
N TYR A 698 -9.48 28.74 8.31
CA TYR A 698 -8.49 29.38 7.44
C TYR A 698 -7.02 29.11 7.79
N PRO A 699 -6.60 29.05 9.06
CA PRO A 699 -5.21 28.70 9.40
C PRO A 699 -4.84 27.30 8.93
N ALA A 700 -5.78 26.35 9.00
CA ALA A 700 -5.57 25.00 8.49
C ALA A 700 -5.53 24.96 6.95
N ILE A 701 -6.32 25.80 6.27
CA ILE A 701 -6.26 25.93 4.79
C ILE A 701 -4.90 26.48 4.37
N ALA A 702 -4.44 27.56 5.02
CA ALA A 702 -3.14 28.16 4.74
C ALA A 702 -1.99 27.18 5.02
N LEU A 703 -2.02 26.48 6.14
CA LEU A 703 -1.01 25.46 6.45
C LEU A 703 -1.09 24.29 5.46
N PHE A 704 -2.28 23.87 5.03
CA PHE A 704 -2.41 22.81 4.01
C PHE A 704 -1.79 23.24 2.67
N ALA A 705 -2.11 24.44 2.19
CA ALA A 705 -1.53 24.97 0.96
C ALA A 705 0.00 25.11 1.04
N LEU A 706 0.52 25.57 2.18
CA LEU A 706 1.96 25.66 2.43
C LEU A 706 2.63 24.27 2.44
N LEU A 707 1.99 23.29 3.08
CA LEU A 707 2.49 21.91 3.10
C LEU A 707 2.47 21.29 1.71
N SER A 708 1.41 21.48 0.92
CA SER A 708 1.34 21.02 -0.47
C SER A 708 2.36 21.71 -1.37
N TRP A 709 2.62 23.00 -1.13
CA TRP A 709 3.70 23.72 -1.79
C TRP A 709 5.08 23.16 -1.43
N ALA A 710 5.34 22.85 -0.16
CA ALA A 710 6.59 22.21 0.26
C ALA A 710 6.70 20.77 -0.26
N GLU A 711 5.59 20.04 -0.32
CA GLU A 711 5.50 18.67 -0.82
C GLU A 711 5.96 18.58 -2.28
N LEU A 712 5.41 19.44 -3.13
CA LEU A 712 5.59 19.39 -4.58
C LEU A 712 6.66 20.36 -5.10
N GLY A 713 6.89 21.48 -4.41
CA GLY A 713 7.85 22.51 -4.83
C GLY A 713 9.27 22.28 -4.31
N LEU A 714 9.44 21.55 -3.20
CA LEU A 714 10.74 21.20 -2.61
C LEU A 714 11.07 19.70 -2.70
N ASP A 715 10.20 18.90 -3.31
CA ASP A 715 10.33 17.43 -3.41
C ASP A 715 10.46 16.72 -2.05
N THR A 716 9.72 17.23 -1.06
CA THR A 716 9.73 16.66 0.31
C THR A 716 9.35 15.18 0.31
N THR A 717 8.60 14.71 -0.70
CA THR A 717 8.14 13.32 -0.85
C THR A 717 9.22 12.34 -1.26
N ILE A 718 10.35 12.82 -1.77
CA ILE A 718 11.47 11.98 -2.23
C ILE A 718 12.61 12.03 -1.21
N ASP A 719 12.87 13.18 -0.59
CA ASP A 719 13.92 13.32 0.43
C ASP A 719 13.44 12.86 1.84
N PRO A 720 14.05 11.80 2.42
CA PRO A 720 13.69 11.31 3.75
C PRO A 720 13.95 12.30 4.88
N ARG A 721 15.00 13.11 4.78
CA ARG A 721 15.35 14.10 5.82
C ARG A 721 14.31 15.21 5.83
N GLN A 722 13.91 15.69 4.65
CA GLN A 722 12.84 16.69 4.55
C GLN A 722 11.52 16.16 5.10
N THR A 723 11.15 14.92 4.78
CA THR A 723 9.96 14.28 5.38
C THR A 723 10.06 14.21 6.92
N ALA A 724 11.24 13.90 7.47
CA ALA A 724 11.45 13.88 8.92
C ALA A 724 11.36 15.27 9.55
N TYR A 725 11.97 16.30 8.92
CA TYR A 725 11.86 17.70 9.36
C TYR A 725 10.42 18.20 9.32
N LEU A 726 9.65 17.82 8.30
CA LEU A 726 8.21 18.12 8.23
C LEU A 726 7.47 17.52 9.42
N GLY A 727 7.75 16.25 9.75
CA GLY A 727 7.19 15.58 10.92
C GLY A 727 7.55 16.28 12.24
N LEU A 728 8.81 16.68 12.40
CA LEU A 728 9.27 17.46 13.55
C LEU A 728 8.61 18.85 13.62
N GLY A 729 8.46 19.53 12.50
CA GLY A 729 7.78 20.82 12.41
C GLY A 729 6.32 20.72 12.84
N MET A 730 5.61 19.68 12.38
CA MET A 730 4.23 19.40 12.80
C MET A 730 4.13 19.06 14.30
N ALA A 731 5.09 18.29 14.84
CA ALA A 731 5.18 18.04 16.28
C ALA A 731 5.41 19.33 17.07
N ALA A 732 6.33 20.18 16.62
CA ALA A 732 6.64 21.46 17.25
C ALA A 732 5.41 22.38 17.25
N LEU A 733 4.69 22.52 16.13
CA LEU A 733 3.45 23.31 16.06
C LEU A 733 2.37 22.78 17.02
N ALA A 734 2.22 21.46 17.12
CA ALA A 734 1.27 20.85 18.06
C ALA A 734 1.65 21.10 19.52
N LEU A 735 2.94 20.99 19.87
CA LEU A 735 3.45 21.24 21.21
C LEU A 735 3.36 22.73 21.58
N CYS A 736 3.78 23.63 20.70
CA CYS A 736 3.66 25.07 20.88
C CYS A 736 2.19 25.49 21.04
N GLY A 737 1.29 24.93 20.22
CA GLY A 737 -0.14 25.19 20.33
C GLY A 737 -0.73 24.76 21.67
N ALA A 738 -0.28 23.62 22.21
CA ALA A 738 -0.71 23.12 23.52
C ALA A 738 -0.08 23.87 24.71
N PHE A 739 1.12 24.43 24.53
CA PHE A 739 1.81 25.20 25.56
C PHE A 739 1.33 26.66 25.64
N LEU A 740 1.12 27.31 24.49
CA LEU A 740 0.75 28.73 24.42
C LEU A 740 -0.73 28.97 24.72
N PHE A 741 -1.62 28.13 24.18
CA PHE A 741 -3.06 28.41 24.16
C PHE A 741 -3.89 27.46 25.02
N ASP A 742 -5.09 27.91 25.40
CA ASP A 742 -6.10 27.07 26.05
C ASP A 742 -6.58 25.94 25.12
N ALA A 743 -6.77 24.75 25.71
CA ALA A 743 -7.19 23.54 25.01
C ALA A 743 -6.26 23.18 23.84
N LYS A 744 -6.68 22.27 22.95
CA LYS A 744 -5.86 21.82 21.83
C LYS A 744 -6.05 22.75 20.63
N ALA A 745 -5.62 24.00 20.77
CA ALA A 745 -5.81 25.07 19.78
C ALA A 745 -5.33 24.67 18.38
N PHE A 746 -4.14 24.08 18.28
CA PHE A 746 -3.59 23.60 17.00
C PHE A 746 -4.52 22.59 16.32
N CYS A 747 -4.94 21.53 17.05
CA CYS A 747 -5.83 20.51 16.51
C CYS A 747 -7.22 21.05 16.14
N THR A 748 -7.66 22.14 16.79
CA THR A 748 -8.99 22.72 16.59
C THR A 748 -9.03 23.65 15.38
N HIS A 749 -7.99 24.47 15.18
CA HIS A 749 -8.02 25.57 14.20
C HIS A 749 -6.98 25.47 13.08
N ALA A 750 -5.81 24.87 13.34
CA ALA A 750 -4.66 24.93 12.43
C ALA A 750 -4.26 23.58 11.81
N CYS A 751 -4.62 22.45 12.41
CA CYS A 751 -4.21 21.13 11.92
C CYS A 751 -4.95 20.75 10.62
N PRO A 752 -4.27 20.70 9.46
CA PRO A 752 -4.92 20.44 8.17
C PRO A 752 -5.51 19.03 8.13
N VAL A 753 -4.75 18.04 8.61
CA VAL A 753 -5.19 16.65 8.72
C VAL A 753 -6.47 16.53 9.55
N GLY A 754 -6.57 17.27 10.66
CA GLY A 754 -7.75 17.26 11.52
C GLY A 754 -8.97 17.86 10.85
N ARG A 755 -8.83 19.02 10.18
CA ARG A 755 -9.95 19.72 9.52
C ARG A 755 -10.45 18.98 8.29
N ILE A 756 -9.54 18.44 7.47
CA ILE A 756 -9.88 17.63 6.29
C ILE A 756 -10.53 16.32 6.72
N SER A 757 -9.96 15.62 7.72
CA SER A 757 -10.57 14.40 8.26
C SER A 757 -11.95 14.66 8.85
N GLY A 758 -12.13 15.81 9.50
CA GLY A 758 -13.42 16.28 9.96
C GLY A 758 -14.46 16.36 8.85
N LEU A 759 -14.13 17.02 7.74
CA LEU A 759 -15.03 17.13 6.59
C LEU A 759 -15.42 15.76 6.02
N TYR A 760 -14.44 14.86 5.86
CA TYR A 760 -14.69 13.49 5.39
C TYR A 760 -15.48 12.63 6.39
N SER A 761 -15.45 12.96 7.67
CA SER A 761 -16.19 12.22 8.72
C SER A 761 -17.70 12.33 8.59
N ASN A 762 -18.20 13.28 7.80
CA ASN A 762 -19.63 13.38 7.49
C ASN A 762 -20.12 12.19 6.63
N PHE A 763 -19.23 11.53 5.89
CA PHE A 763 -19.52 10.28 5.19
C PHE A 763 -19.55 9.05 6.12
N SER A 764 -18.87 9.12 7.27
CA SER A 764 -18.66 7.97 8.16
C SER A 764 -19.97 7.43 8.78
N PRO A 765 -20.08 6.09 8.94
CA PRO A 765 -21.17 5.46 9.65
C PRO A 765 -21.02 5.51 11.18
N PHE A 766 -19.94 6.05 11.75
CA PHE A 766 -19.73 6.13 13.20
C PHE A 766 -19.87 7.57 13.70
N GLU A 767 -20.55 7.74 14.84
CA GLU A 767 -20.74 9.07 15.45
C GLU A 767 -20.89 9.01 16.98
N LEU A 768 -20.63 10.15 17.62
CA LEU A 768 -20.98 10.41 19.02
C LEU A 768 -22.07 11.49 19.07
N ARG A 769 -23.19 11.16 19.71
CA ARG A 769 -24.35 12.05 19.85
C ARG A 769 -24.99 11.92 21.23
N PRO A 770 -25.75 12.94 21.69
CA PRO A 770 -26.60 12.77 22.86
C PRO A 770 -27.64 11.66 22.62
N ARG A 771 -27.81 10.76 23.59
CA ARG A 771 -28.84 9.70 23.54
C ARG A 771 -30.24 10.28 23.61
N ASN A 772 -30.44 11.29 24.46
CA ASN A 772 -31.66 12.07 24.56
C ASN A 772 -31.29 13.56 24.54
N PRO A 773 -31.58 14.30 23.45
CA PRO A 773 -31.27 15.73 23.33
C PRO A 773 -31.86 16.56 24.47
N ARG A 774 -33.12 16.30 24.88
CA ARG A 774 -33.79 17.05 25.97
C ARG A 774 -33.07 16.90 27.32
N ALA A 775 -32.53 15.71 27.59
CA ALA A 775 -31.74 15.46 28.79
C ALA A 775 -30.37 16.17 28.76
N CYS A 776 -29.85 16.46 27.56
CA CYS A 776 -28.62 17.22 27.36
C CYS A 776 -28.87 18.73 27.50
N THR A 777 -29.97 19.25 26.92
CA THR A 777 -30.34 20.67 27.02
C THR A 777 -30.55 21.11 28.47
N SER A 778 -31.11 20.24 29.31
CA SER A 778 -31.32 20.48 30.75
C SER A 778 -30.08 20.24 31.64
N CYS A 779 -28.91 19.92 31.07
CA CYS A 779 -27.68 19.72 31.82
C CYS A 779 -26.97 21.08 32.02
N VAL A 780 -26.92 21.59 33.25
CA VAL A 780 -26.30 22.89 33.56
C VAL A 780 -24.77 22.82 33.57
N THR A 781 -24.20 21.70 34.02
CA THR A 781 -22.76 21.58 34.29
C THR A 781 -21.89 21.43 33.05
N GLU A 782 -22.45 20.87 31.95
CA GLU A 782 -21.73 20.64 30.69
C GLU A 782 -20.35 19.98 30.85
N ASP A 783 -20.22 18.98 31.74
CA ASP A 783 -18.95 18.26 31.97
C ASP A 783 -18.37 17.63 30.70
N CYS A 784 -19.19 17.39 29.67
CA CYS A 784 -18.70 16.94 28.36
C CYS A 784 -17.80 17.98 27.66
N LEU A 785 -18.04 19.27 27.92
CA LEU A 785 -17.27 20.40 27.42
C LEU A 785 -16.14 20.75 28.39
N HIS A 786 -16.45 20.93 29.68
CA HIS A 786 -15.51 21.44 30.69
C HIS A 786 -14.64 20.36 31.36
N GLY A 787 -15.01 19.09 31.23
CA GLY A 787 -14.37 17.99 31.95
C GLY A 787 -14.81 17.91 33.42
N ASN A 788 -14.42 16.83 34.08
CA ASN A 788 -14.65 16.62 35.52
C ASN A 788 -13.66 15.60 36.10
N GLU A 789 -13.95 15.08 37.29
CA GLU A 789 -13.10 14.09 37.93
C GLU A 789 -12.97 12.76 37.16
N ARG A 790 -13.91 12.45 36.25
CA ARG A 790 -13.97 11.16 35.53
C ARG A 790 -13.38 11.23 34.13
N GLY A 791 -13.44 12.39 33.48
CA GLY A 791 -12.99 12.57 32.09
C GLY A 791 -12.51 14.00 31.82
N TYR A 792 -11.67 14.15 30.81
CA TYR A 792 -11.14 15.45 30.41
C TYR A 792 -12.18 16.27 29.62
N PRO A 793 -11.98 17.59 29.48
CA PRO A 793 -12.76 18.41 28.56
C PRO A 793 -12.67 17.90 27.11
N CYS A 794 -13.67 18.25 26.31
CA CYS A 794 -13.65 17.97 24.87
C CYS A 794 -12.41 18.65 24.23
N PRO A 795 -11.52 17.90 23.55
CA PRO A 795 -10.27 18.47 23.04
C PRO A 795 -10.46 19.58 22.01
N THR A 796 -11.58 19.54 21.27
CA THR A 796 -11.95 20.52 20.24
C THR A 796 -13.04 21.49 20.69
N GLY A 797 -13.39 21.50 21.99
CA GLY A 797 -14.32 22.49 22.55
C GLY A 797 -15.79 22.34 22.15
N ILE A 798 -16.22 21.15 21.70
CA ILE A 798 -17.60 20.91 21.25
C ILE A 798 -18.50 20.52 22.43
N SER A 799 -19.67 21.16 22.53
CA SER A 799 -20.73 20.73 23.45
C SER A 799 -21.66 19.70 22.80
N LEU A 800 -22.02 18.65 23.56
CA LEU A 800 -23.04 17.68 23.13
C LEU A 800 -24.44 18.29 23.00
N LYS A 801 -24.68 19.50 23.54
CA LYS A 801 -25.95 20.22 23.39
C LYS A 801 -26.17 20.72 21.96
N THR A 802 -25.11 21.16 21.30
CA THR A 802 -25.16 21.86 20.02
C THR A 802 -24.64 21.02 18.85
N VAL A 803 -23.99 19.88 19.11
CA VAL A 803 -23.38 19.06 18.06
C VAL A 803 -24.42 18.50 17.08
N THR A 804 -24.32 18.92 15.82
CA THR A 804 -25.20 18.53 14.70
C THR A 804 -24.54 17.53 13.77
N ASP A 805 -23.26 17.78 13.46
CA ASP A 805 -22.43 17.02 12.54
C ASP A 805 -21.15 16.49 13.22
N SER A 806 -20.37 15.70 12.48
CA SER A 806 -19.14 15.08 12.99
C SER A 806 -17.88 15.86 12.61
N THR A 807 -18.01 17.04 12.01
CA THR A 807 -16.89 17.76 11.37
C THR A 807 -15.80 18.16 12.34
N GLN A 808 -16.15 18.48 13.58
CA GLN A 808 -15.17 18.88 14.60
C GLN A 808 -14.88 17.76 15.62
N CYS A 809 -15.69 16.70 15.63
CA CYS A 809 -15.59 15.64 16.64
C CYS A 809 -14.39 14.73 16.32
N THR A 810 -13.51 14.48 17.28
CA THR A 810 -12.33 13.59 17.06
C THR A 810 -12.55 12.13 17.45
N LEU A 811 -13.78 11.76 17.88
CA LEU A 811 -14.12 10.46 18.46
C LEU A 811 -13.28 10.03 19.68
N CYS A 812 -12.72 10.98 20.44
CA CYS A 812 -11.83 10.70 21.59
C CYS A 812 -12.49 10.05 22.82
N THR A 813 -13.82 9.92 22.82
CA THR A 813 -14.67 9.34 23.90
C THR A 813 -14.60 9.99 25.28
N GLU A 814 -13.93 11.13 25.46
CA GLU A 814 -13.89 11.84 26.74
C GLU A 814 -15.29 12.22 27.26
N CYS A 815 -16.20 12.60 26.35
CA CYS A 815 -17.59 12.90 26.71
C CYS A 815 -18.34 11.68 27.31
N ILE A 816 -17.98 10.44 26.96
CA ILE A 816 -18.55 9.22 27.59
C ILE A 816 -18.09 9.10 29.04
N LYS A 817 -16.88 9.57 29.35
CA LYS A 817 -16.24 9.50 30.67
C LYS A 817 -16.75 10.63 31.57
N SER A 818 -16.88 11.84 31.03
CA SER A 818 -17.26 13.02 31.80
C SER A 818 -18.77 13.22 31.94
N CYS A 819 -19.63 12.72 31.05
CA CYS A 819 -21.07 12.97 31.17
C CYS A 819 -21.69 12.44 32.49
N PRO A 820 -22.23 13.31 33.36
CA PRO A 820 -22.76 12.91 34.67
C PRO A 820 -24.06 12.11 34.55
N ARG A 821 -24.82 12.33 33.46
CA ARG A 821 -26.12 11.71 33.19
C ARG A 821 -26.04 10.45 32.32
N TYR A 822 -24.85 9.98 31.96
CA TYR A 822 -24.65 8.83 31.06
C TYR A 822 -25.46 8.93 29.74
N ASN A 823 -25.62 10.15 29.23
CA ASN A 823 -26.50 10.48 28.12
C ASN A 823 -25.76 10.56 26.76
N VAL A 824 -24.62 9.89 26.64
CA VAL A 824 -23.86 9.83 25.37
C VAL A 824 -24.16 8.53 24.66
N ALA A 825 -24.31 8.56 23.33
CA ALA A 825 -24.47 7.40 22.49
C ALA A 825 -23.36 7.35 21.43
N PHE A 826 -22.72 6.20 21.30
CA PHE A 826 -21.85 5.90 20.16
C PHE A 826 -22.68 5.12 19.14
N ASN A 827 -23.10 5.78 18.06
CA ASN A 827 -24.04 5.19 17.12
C ASN A 827 -23.36 4.71 15.85
N LEU A 828 -23.89 3.61 15.31
CA LEU A 828 -23.80 3.29 13.90
C LEU A 828 -24.97 3.97 13.17
N ARG A 829 -24.68 4.68 12.08
CA ARG A 829 -25.61 5.42 11.21
C ARG A 829 -25.40 5.06 9.73
N PRO A 830 -26.35 5.34 8.82
CA PRO A 830 -26.10 5.24 7.39
C PRO A 830 -25.01 6.20 6.92
N PHE A 831 -24.30 5.82 5.87
CA PHE A 831 -23.27 6.63 5.24
C PHE A 831 -23.82 7.98 4.78
N GLY A 832 -23.05 9.05 4.98
CA GLY A 832 -23.41 10.39 4.53
C GLY A 832 -24.59 11.05 5.25
N ALA A 833 -25.08 10.49 6.37
CA ALA A 833 -26.27 11.00 7.04
C ALA A 833 -26.13 12.43 7.60
N ASP A 834 -24.91 12.92 7.84
CA ASP A 834 -24.67 14.30 8.27
C ASP A 834 -24.63 15.30 7.10
N LEU A 835 -24.43 14.83 5.86
CA LEU A 835 -24.41 15.71 4.67
C LEU A 835 -25.79 16.28 4.33
N HIS A 836 -26.84 15.53 4.66
CA HIS A 836 -28.22 15.87 4.32
C HIS A 836 -28.84 16.94 5.24
N LYS A 837 -28.15 17.32 6.32
CA LYS A 837 -28.62 18.29 7.33
C LYS A 837 -27.77 19.57 7.36
N LEU A 838 -26.96 19.80 6.33
CA LEU A 838 -26.15 21.01 6.20
C LEU A 838 -27.02 22.18 5.72
N ASP A 839 -28.00 22.60 6.52
CA ASP A 839 -28.91 23.70 6.14
C ASP A 839 -28.17 25.05 6.04
N LYS A 840 -27.03 25.20 6.76
CA LYS A 840 -26.10 26.33 6.66
C LYS A 840 -24.66 25.87 6.98
N ALA A 841 -23.90 25.47 5.96
CA ALA A 841 -22.46 25.24 6.14
C ALA A 841 -21.74 26.57 6.35
N PRO A 842 -20.88 26.71 7.37
CA PRO A 842 -20.08 27.92 7.55
C PRO A 842 -19.10 28.11 6.37
N LEU A 843 -18.90 29.36 5.94
CA LEU A 843 -18.15 29.73 4.74
C LEU A 843 -16.71 29.18 4.72
N ASP A 844 -16.07 29.10 5.88
CA ASP A 844 -14.70 28.59 6.01
C ASP A 844 -14.59 27.10 5.66
N HIS A 845 -15.61 26.29 5.91
CA HIS A 845 -15.66 24.88 5.51
C HIS A 845 -15.94 24.71 4.02
N ALA A 846 -16.73 25.61 3.44
CA ALA A 846 -16.94 25.64 1.99
C ALA A 846 -15.62 25.96 1.27
N TRP A 847 -14.88 26.98 1.73
CA TRP A 847 -13.56 27.30 1.20
C TRP A 847 -12.56 26.14 1.37
N LEU A 848 -12.57 25.44 2.51
CA LEU A 848 -11.72 24.25 2.69
C LEU A 848 -12.02 23.19 1.61
N ALA A 849 -13.29 22.93 1.31
CA ALA A 849 -13.68 21.95 0.28
C ALA A 849 -13.23 22.38 -1.13
N VAL A 850 -13.37 23.67 -1.46
CA VAL A 850 -12.95 24.23 -2.76
C VAL A 850 -11.44 24.17 -2.91
N VAL A 851 -10.68 24.61 -1.89
CA VAL A 851 -9.20 24.57 -1.93
C VAL A 851 -8.69 23.13 -2.00
N LEU A 852 -9.33 22.21 -1.28
CA LEU A 852 -8.98 20.79 -1.35
C LEU A 852 -9.19 20.22 -2.76
N LEU A 853 -10.30 20.58 -3.43
CA LEU A 853 -10.54 20.19 -4.82
C LEU A 853 -9.49 20.80 -5.76
N ALA A 854 -9.22 22.11 -5.64
CA ALA A 854 -8.24 22.81 -6.47
C ALA A 854 -6.84 22.22 -6.33
N LEU A 855 -6.35 22.03 -5.11
CA LEU A 855 -5.03 21.42 -4.85
C LEU A 855 -4.96 19.97 -5.32
N THR A 856 -6.05 19.20 -5.23
CA THR A 856 -6.07 17.82 -5.75
C THR A 856 -5.99 17.79 -7.27
N LEU A 857 -6.66 18.72 -7.95
CA LEU A 857 -6.57 18.87 -9.41
C LEU A 857 -5.17 19.33 -9.83
N PHE A 858 -4.60 20.28 -9.11
CA PHE A 858 -3.25 20.77 -9.35
C PHE A 858 -2.20 19.67 -9.14
N HIS A 859 -2.30 18.88 -8.07
CA HIS A 859 -1.45 17.70 -7.86
C HIS A 859 -1.64 16.69 -9.00
N GLY A 860 -2.87 16.48 -9.49
CA GLY A 860 -3.09 15.64 -10.67
C GLY A 860 -2.41 16.18 -11.94
N LEU A 861 -2.44 17.51 -12.14
CA LEU A 861 -1.79 18.19 -13.26
C LEU A 861 -0.26 18.08 -13.17
N SER A 862 0.31 18.28 -11.97
CA SER A 862 1.76 18.23 -11.75
C SER A 862 2.36 16.85 -12.03
N MET A 863 1.53 15.81 -12.04
CA MET A 863 1.91 14.44 -12.39
C MET A 863 1.73 14.11 -13.89
N THR A 864 1.44 15.09 -14.74
CA THR A 864 1.29 14.90 -16.19
C THR A 864 2.54 15.33 -16.94
N THR A 865 2.79 14.72 -18.10
CA THR A 865 3.89 15.09 -19.00
C THR A 865 3.76 16.49 -19.61
N ALA A 866 2.55 17.08 -19.57
CA ALA A 866 2.31 18.45 -20.01
C ALA A 866 2.87 19.49 -19.02
N TRP A 867 2.83 19.16 -17.72
CA TRP A 867 3.38 20.00 -16.66
C TRP A 867 4.90 20.03 -16.72
N GLU A 868 5.50 18.84 -16.64
CA GLU A 868 6.95 18.64 -16.68
C GLU A 868 7.26 17.44 -17.58
N ASN A 869 8.05 17.67 -18.62
CA ASN A 869 8.47 16.64 -19.55
C ASN A 869 9.94 16.31 -19.28
N PRO A 870 10.22 15.11 -18.77
CA PRO A 870 11.56 14.73 -18.35
C PRO A 870 12.53 14.53 -19.53
N VAL A 871 12.04 14.32 -20.75
CA VAL A 871 12.88 14.07 -21.93
C VAL A 871 13.75 15.31 -22.29
N PRO A 872 15.08 15.15 -22.48
CA PRO A 872 15.96 16.23 -22.91
C PRO A 872 15.49 16.87 -24.22
N GLY A 873 15.53 18.21 -24.31
CA GLY A 873 15.09 18.95 -25.50
C GLY A 873 13.57 19.02 -25.74
N GLN A 874 12.73 18.28 -24.99
CA GLN A 874 11.28 18.38 -25.10
C GLN A 874 10.71 19.53 -24.24
N GLN A 875 9.74 20.25 -24.82
CA GLN A 875 9.08 21.38 -24.16
C GLN A 875 8.03 20.89 -23.15
N SER A 876 7.96 21.58 -22.00
CA SER A 876 6.92 21.41 -20.98
C SER A 876 6.43 22.78 -20.51
N LEU A 877 5.30 22.85 -19.81
CA LEU A 877 4.80 24.12 -19.27
C LEU A 877 5.85 24.80 -18.38
N LEU A 878 6.51 24.03 -17.51
CA LEU A 878 7.50 24.57 -16.60
C LEU A 878 8.80 25.00 -17.29
N LYS A 879 9.29 24.21 -18.27
CA LYS A 879 10.46 24.56 -19.09
C LYS A 879 10.17 25.83 -19.91
N TRP A 880 8.99 25.91 -20.52
CA TRP A 880 8.54 27.10 -21.26
C TRP A 880 8.48 28.35 -20.37
N MET A 881 7.92 28.26 -19.16
CA MET A 881 7.88 29.37 -18.21
C MET A 881 9.29 29.81 -17.81
N THR A 882 10.18 28.86 -17.54
CA THR A 882 11.57 29.15 -17.12
C THR A 882 12.35 29.84 -18.24
N VAL A 883 12.23 29.36 -19.48
CA VAL A 883 12.87 29.96 -20.66
C VAL A 883 12.28 31.33 -20.99
N THR A 884 10.96 31.50 -20.91
CA THR A 884 10.27 32.73 -21.33
C THR A 884 10.38 33.84 -20.29
N LEU A 885 10.28 33.50 -18.99
CA LEU A 885 10.27 34.46 -17.90
C LEU A 885 11.65 34.66 -17.26
N GLY A 886 12.60 33.74 -17.48
CA GLY A 886 13.93 33.79 -16.86
C GLY A 886 13.90 33.61 -15.34
N THR A 887 12.83 33.02 -14.80
CA THR A 887 12.56 32.90 -13.37
C THR A 887 12.88 31.49 -12.85
N PRO A 888 13.27 31.33 -11.57
CA PRO A 888 13.59 30.03 -11.00
C PRO A 888 12.41 29.05 -11.01
N HIS A 889 12.70 27.75 -11.03
CA HIS A 889 11.72 26.65 -10.98
C HIS A 889 10.66 26.84 -9.89
N VAL A 890 11.09 27.07 -8.64
CA VAL A 890 10.21 27.25 -7.48
C VAL A 890 9.29 28.45 -7.66
N PHE A 891 9.75 29.52 -8.31
CA PHE A 891 8.93 30.69 -8.57
C PHE A 891 7.82 30.37 -9.57
N ASN A 892 8.15 29.70 -10.68
CA ASN A 892 7.19 29.29 -11.70
C ASN A 892 6.15 28.30 -11.14
N PHE A 893 6.60 27.33 -10.35
CA PHE A 893 5.73 26.42 -9.61
C PHE A 893 4.75 27.19 -8.70
N THR A 894 5.25 28.17 -7.95
CA THR A 894 4.44 28.97 -7.02
C THR A 894 3.37 29.77 -7.77
N VAL A 895 3.74 30.43 -8.87
CA VAL A 895 2.80 31.20 -9.70
C VAL A 895 1.70 30.29 -10.24
N ALA A 896 2.07 29.11 -10.75
CA ALA A 896 1.12 28.17 -11.34
C ALA A 896 0.23 27.46 -10.30
N MET A 897 0.68 27.30 -9.05
CA MET A 897 -0.16 26.80 -7.95
C MET A 897 -1.18 27.84 -7.48
N ILE A 898 -0.83 29.13 -7.56
CA ILE A 898 -1.71 30.24 -7.17
C ILE A 898 -2.78 30.51 -8.24
N ALA A 899 -2.41 30.38 -9.53
CA ALA A 899 -3.30 30.51 -10.68
C ALA A 899 -4.32 29.39 -10.76
#